data_AF-A0A4Z2HXU3-F1
#
_entry.id   AF-A0A4Z2HXU3-F1
#
_cell.length_a   1.000
_cell.length_b   1.000
_cell.length_c   1.000
_cell.angle_alpha   90.00
_cell.angle_beta   90.00
_cell.angle_gamma   90.00
#
_symmetry.space_group_name_H-M   'P 1'
#
loop_
_entity.id
_entity.type
_entity.pdbx_description
1 polymer ?
#
loop_
_entity_poly.entity_id
_entity_poly.type
_entity_poly.pdbx_seq_one_letter_code
_entity_poly.pdbx_strand_id
1 'polypeptide(L)'
;MLNHPSPTLTCLLLCLLLSASGWKKAAGSLGDGRKIWQQPKPDPVIKDQSFLRDTFPSGFLWGSGTSAFQTEGSWDQEGKGPSIWDHFTHSNVRDELATETANVASDSYTRWDEDVEALEYLGVKSYYFSLSWPRLFPDGNAKGLPNTAAVEHYSRLIERLLDKRIEPIVTLYHWDLPQVLQERYGGWKNDTLVGLFEEYAAFCFKAFGSRVKYWLTMHNPYLVAVQGYGTGVHAPGETGGPAVFLIVAHNLIRAHAKAWHTYNTHFRPAQKGKVSIVLGSHWVEPQRGQATAANVELCQQSLEAALGWFANPIFGDGDYPLSFKMKHGALLPTFSPEEKLWVKTTADFFALSFGPNNLRQARSLVQYGQTVTPDLRRVLGWIKLEYGDPKVLVAEGSWFSEASVGKEDTVAIYLMKRFINQVLQAIKFEGVQVFGYSAWSLVDGFEWDHGLTVRRGLFYINFSQPNRTRTPKTTAQYYRRVVSNNGFPSDETSREIKGRFPCEFHWGIADSTLHVHFYPFSPQFTDHHLYSWNLTGDGSLRPVPGVKMQTKRAQCTDYLAIRGHLRLFASTGASHYRFALNWSLILPQGDLSNVNTDALRYYRCVLYELKKLDLEAVVILYYPTHQAPNLGLPGPLQASGGWLNHSTVEAFQEYAALCYQQLGSWVAYWITINEPNRLIDVYSNWKEKQQAAHNLLLAHAKAWRLYEREHAGNPLLGTRYEEKQSKVDYPEEMKAYLEERARVMGLPGSPLPSFTETEREELRGTLSFIALNHFTTRLVSPYLHTKGNFQQKQPPDHGCLILSDPTWSSSRLGQALVPQGLRKVLNWVSQRYGRALPIIITASGVDDQAPVEDKLRQHFLTSYLQEALKAHQLDRVNLRGFYVWKLQDRHAPQFGLFSSTHHQSKAKASIAVYREIITHGGFPEDNAVKSCRNSVTTLAPLPVAATNGELGDRTQEMRHWGLKPDRSGHGEPGLDGTGFPVPRCHSSSIYRCPVAVPADISSQCPVAVPAGSSFLCLVAAPAPFPRAPLPDGSSSPCPIAVPAGSSFPCPVAALAPDPAPVDVPTGYSAPCPVAIPALVPRAPLPYLTAPSLNPRIQYPVPLRRPGRLQFPLTIPALVPGGPVAIPAGFSSRCPVAVPAGSSSPCPITVPVGSSYPCPVAAPAPFTGALLPYLTAPVLRAPSPSRPAPVSRAPLPYLTASVLRAPSPSRL
;
A
#
# COMPACT_ATOMS: atom_id res chain seq x y z
N MET A 1 72.47 -35.77 -2.09
CA MET A 1 71.69 -37.00 -2.31
C MET A 1 70.97 -37.32 -1.00
N LEU A 2 69.65 -37.50 -0.91
CA LEU A 2 68.61 -37.53 -1.95
C LEU A 2 67.37 -36.69 -1.56
N ASN A 3 67.02 -35.77 -2.45
CA ASN A 3 65.67 -35.38 -2.91
C ASN A 3 64.48 -35.41 -1.93
N HIS A 4 64.01 -34.23 -1.53
CA HIS A 4 62.58 -34.00 -1.25
C HIS A 4 61.75 -33.99 -2.56
N PRO A 5 60.48 -34.45 -2.55
CA PRO A 5 59.57 -34.30 -3.69
C PRO A 5 59.05 -32.86 -3.85
N SER A 6 58.59 -32.51 -5.06
CA SER A 6 58.25 -31.13 -5.45
C SER A 6 56.87 -30.66 -4.96
N PRO A 7 56.69 -29.35 -4.67
CA PRO A 7 55.43 -28.80 -4.16
C PRO A 7 54.25 -28.91 -5.14
N THR A 8 54.50 -29.19 -6.42
CA THR A 8 53.48 -29.46 -7.44
C THR A 8 52.59 -30.65 -7.09
N LEU A 9 53.15 -31.73 -6.51
CA LEU A 9 52.38 -32.92 -6.17
C LEU A 9 51.45 -32.68 -4.97
N THR A 10 51.93 -31.94 -3.97
CA THR A 10 51.14 -31.51 -2.82
C THR A 10 49.99 -30.60 -3.24
N CYS A 11 50.22 -29.68 -4.17
CA CYS A 11 49.19 -28.80 -4.72
C CYS A 11 48.14 -29.59 -5.53
N LEU A 12 48.57 -30.56 -6.34
CA LEU A 12 47.66 -31.47 -7.06
C LEU A 12 46.80 -32.33 -6.12
N LEU A 13 47.38 -32.88 -5.04
CA LEU A 13 46.59 -33.56 -4.01
C LEU A 13 45.63 -32.59 -3.29
N LEU A 14 46.03 -31.35 -3.01
CA LEU A 14 45.15 -30.36 -2.39
C LEU A 14 43.98 -30.00 -3.33
N CYS A 15 44.24 -29.78 -4.62
CA CYS A 15 43.20 -29.53 -5.62
C CYS A 15 42.29 -30.73 -5.84
N LEU A 16 42.82 -31.96 -5.85
CA LEU A 16 42.00 -33.18 -5.92
C LEU A 16 41.14 -33.35 -4.67
N LEU A 17 41.71 -33.17 -3.46
CA LEU A 17 40.96 -33.19 -2.21
C LEU A 17 39.90 -32.09 -2.14
N LEU A 18 40.18 -30.87 -2.63
CA LEU A 18 39.22 -29.77 -2.73
C LEU A 18 38.12 -30.03 -3.77
N SER A 19 38.42 -30.75 -4.85
CA SER A 19 37.42 -31.19 -5.84
C SER A 19 36.55 -32.35 -5.35
N ALA A 20 37.13 -33.27 -4.57
CA ALA A 20 36.42 -34.37 -3.91
C ALA A 20 35.59 -33.88 -2.72
N SER A 21 36.06 -32.86 -2.00
CA SER A 21 35.27 -32.04 -1.08
C SER A 21 34.48 -30.95 -1.83
N GLY A 22 33.82 -31.34 -2.93
CA GLY A 22 32.87 -30.48 -3.63
C GLY A 22 31.90 -29.89 -2.61
N TRP A 23 31.80 -28.55 -2.57
CA TRP A 23 31.25 -27.81 -1.44
C TRP A 23 29.85 -28.31 -1.06
N LYS A 24 29.78 -29.12 0.01
CA LYS A 24 28.53 -29.38 0.71
C LYS A 24 28.06 -28.03 1.24
N LYS A 25 27.06 -27.41 0.57
CA LYS A 25 26.23 -26.35 1.16
C LYS A 25 25.95 -26.77 2.60
N ALA A 26 26.29 -25.93 3.57
CA ALA A 26 26.08 -26.25 4.98
C ALA A 26 24.61 -26.64 5.16
N ALA A 27 24.36 -27.89 5.57
CA ALA A 27 23.02 -28.38 5.77
C ALA A 27 22.37 -27.54 6.87
N GLY A 28 21.17 -27.00 6.60
CA GLY A 28 20.41 -26.27 7.60
C GLY A 28 20.16 -27.17 8.82
N SER A 29 20.34 -26.63 10.01
CA SER A 29 20.07 -27.32 11.26
C SER A 29 18.69 -26.94 11.78
N LEU A 30 17.96 -27.89 12.38
CA LEU A 30 16.62 -27.62 12.90
C LEU A 30 16.70 -26.50 13.95
N GLY A 31 15.86 -25.48 13.78
CA GLY A 31 15.91 -24.23 14.52
C GLY A 31 16.65 -23.08 13.84
N ASP A 32 17.34 -23.29 12.70
CA ASP A 32 17.99 -22.23 11.92
C ASP A 32 17.01 -21.25 11.29
N GLY A 33 15.74 -21.65 11.13
CA GLY A 33 14.66 -20.78 10.73
C GLY A 33 14.58 -19.50 11.58
N ARG A 34 14.95 -19.55 12.87
CA ARG A 34 15.04 -18.38 13.77
C ARG A 34 15.88 -17.22 13.24
N LYS A 35 16.88 -17.51 12.39
CA LYS A 35 17.74 -16.48 11.77
C LYS A 35 16.95 -15.54 10.85
N ILE A 36 15.81 -15.97 10.30
CA ILE A 36 15.02 -15.14 9.36
C ILE A 36 14.43 -13.89 10.01
N TRP A 37 14.13 -13.89 11.32
CA TRP A 37 13.64 -12.70 12.03
C TRP A 37 14.79 -11.80 12.53
N GLN A 38 16.01 -12.32 12.57
CA GLN A 38 17.23 -11.58 12.92
C GLN A 38 17.81 -10.85 11.70
N GLN A 39 17.56 -11.35 10.48
CA GLN A 39 17.89 -10.64 9.25
C GLN A 39 17.11 -9.31 9.17
N PRO A 40 17.81 -8.17 8.97
CA PRO A 40 17.15 -6.86 8.88
C PRO A 40 16.07 -6.86 7.80
N LYS A 41 15.03 -6.05 7.99
CA LYS A 41 14.03 -5.88 6.93
C LYS A 41 14.68 -5.09 5.78
N PRO A 42 14.53 -5.55 4.52
CA PRO A 42 14.92 -4.78 3.34
C PRO A 42 14.42 -3.34 3.48
N ASP A 43 15.30 -2.39 3.20
CA ASP A 43 15.00 -0.97 3.32
C ASP A 43 13.96 -0.63 2.24
N PRO A 44 12.70 -0.28 2.59
CA PRO A 44 11.59 -0.19 1.64
C PRO A 44 11.73 0.95 0.62
N VAL A 45 12.82 1.72 0.74
CA VAL A 45 13.27 2.79 -0.14
C VAL A 45 14.15 2.30 -1.29
N ILE A 46 14.87 1.18 -1.12
CA ILE A 46 15.85 0.73 -2.11
C ILE A 46 15.11 0.27 -3.38
N LYS A 47 15.51 0.86 -4.51
CA LYS A 47 14.84 0.86 -5.84
C LYS A 47 14.33 -0.52 -6.28
N ASP A 48 15.08 -1.58 -5.95
CA ASP A 48 14.84 -2.95 -6.40
C ASP A 48 14.17 -3.86 -5.34
N GLN A 49 13.98 -3.39 -4.10
CA GLN A 49 13.62 -4.24 -2.96
C GLN A 49 12.11 -4.26 -2.60
N SER A 50 11.31 -3.29 -3.05
CA SER A 50 9.87 -3.21 -2.72
C SER A 50 8.97 -3.94 -3.72
N PHE A 51 9.17 -3.71 -5.03
CA PHE A 51 8.52 -4.47 -6.10
C PHE A 51 9.50 -4.74 -7.25
N LEU A 52 10.03 -5.96 -7.29
CA LEU A 52 11.08 -6.36 -8.23
C LEU A 52 10.55 -6.49 -9.66
N ARG A 53 11.17 -5.78 -10.60
CA ARG A 53 10.83 -5.75 -12.04
C ARG A 53 11.74 -6.68 -12.84
N ASP A 54 11.46 -7.96 -12.75
CA ASP A 54 12.28 -9.04 -13.33
C ASP A 54 11.40 -10.21 -13.79
N THR A 55 11.97 -11.14 -14.53
CA THR A 55 11.36 -12.41 -14.93
C THR A 55 11.80 -13.56 -14.04
N PHE A 56 10.94 -14.56 -13.92
CA PHE A 56 11.23 -15.84 -13.27
C PHE A 56 12.23 -16.67 -14.08
N PRO A 57 12.83 -17.72 -13.49
CA PRO A 57 13.70 -18.65 -14.22
C PRO A 57 13.04 -19.23 -15.48
N SER A 58 13.85 -19.60 -16.47
CA SER A 58 13.37 -20.32 -17.65
C SER A 58 12.79 -21.68 -17.26
N GLY A 59 11.59 -21.98 -17.73
CA GLY A 59 10.87 -23.21 -17.36
C GLY A 59 10.19 -23.17 -15.97
N PHE A 60 10.03 -21.99 -15.36
CA PHE A 60 9.23 -21.84 -14.14
C PHE A 60 7.76 -22.26 -14.39
N LEU A 61 7.24 -23.11 -13.50
CA LEU A 61 5.99 -23.83 -13.73
C LEU A 61 4.77 -23.05 -13.20
N TRP A 62 4.21 -22.19 -14.06
CA TRP A 62 2.95 -21.49 -13.82
C TRP A 62 1.75 -22.42 -13.97
N GLY A 63 0.83 -22.40 -13.00
CA GLY A 63 -0.39 -23.20 -13.03
C GLY A 63 -1.55 -22.60 -12.25
N SER A 64 -2.68 -23.32 -12.24
CA SER A 64 -3.83 -23.00 -11.40
C SER A 64 -4.41 -24.29 -10.79
N GLY A 65 -5.19 -24.17 -9.72
CA GLY A 65 -5.64 -25.32 -8.93
C GLY A 65 -7.13 -25.42 -8.64
N THR A 66 -7.60 -26.64 -8.43
CA THR A 66 -8.96 -27.00 -7.99
C THR A 66 -8.90 -28.16 -6.98
N SER A 67 -10.02 -28.39 -6.30
CA SER A 67 -10.24 -29.53 -5.41
C SER A 67 -11.56 -30.18 -5.81
N ALA A 68 -11.57 -31.52 -5.83
CA ALA A 68 -12.70 -32.31 -6.31
C ALA A 68 -14.01 -31.91 -5.62
N PHE A 69 -14.05 -31.92 -4.28
CA PHE A 69 -15.23 -31.52 -3.52
C PHE A 69 -15.62 -30.05 -3.73
N GLN A 70 -14.65 -29.17 -4.00
CA GLN A 70 -14.94 -27.75 -4.25
C GLN A 70 -15.59 -27.49 -5.61
N THR A 71 -15.28 -28.28 -6.65
CA THR A 71 -15.64 -27.92 -8.03
C THR A 71 -16.36 -29.00 -8.84
N GLU A 72 -16.16 -30.29 -8.60
CA GLU A 72 -16.76 -31.37 -9.41
C GLU A 72 -18.29 -31.35 -9.41
N GLY A 73 -18.91 -31.26 -8.22
CA GLY A 73 -20.34 -31.57 -8.07
C GLY A 73 -20.62 -33.06 -8.33
N SER A 74 -21.80 -33.37 -8.86
CA SER A 74 -22.20 -34.73 -9.24
C SER A 74 -21.97 -35.74 -8.11
N TRP A 75 -22.46 -35.39 -6.90
CA TRP A 75 -22.08 -36.02 -5.63
C TRP A 75 -22.54 -37.48 -5.47
N ASP A 76 -23.61 -37.86 -6.16
CA ASP A 76 -24.31 -39.16 -6.15
C ASP A 76 -24.36 -39.83 -7.54
N GLN A 77 -23.80 -39.16 -8.56
CA GLN A 77 -23.91 -39.58 -9.96
C GLN A 77 -22.86 -40.64 -10.33
N GLU A 78 -23.19 -41.44 -11.34
CA GLU A 78 -22.32 -42.49 -11.92
C GLU A 78 -21.70 -43.41 -10.85
N GLY A 79 -22.43 -43.71 -9.79
CA GLY A 79 -22.01 -44.61 -8.72
C GLY A 79 -21.01 -44.03 -7.71
N LYS A 80 -20.78 -42.70 -7.67
CA LYS A 80 -19.99 -42.07 -6.61
C LYS A 80 -20.57 -42.39 -5.21
N GLY A 81 -19.70 -42.73 -4.26
CA GLY A 81 -20.06 -42.85 -2.84
C GLY A 81 -20.07 -41.50 -2.10
N PRO A 82 -20.77 -41.41 -0.96
CA PRO A 82 -20.69 -40.22 -0.09
C PRO A 82 -19.30 -40.07 0.53
N SER A 83 -18.80 -38.84 0.56
CA SER A 83 -17.66 -38.41 1.37
C SER A 83 -18.10 -37.90 2.74
N ILE A 84 -17.14 -37.74 3.66
CA ILE A 84 -17.38 -37.06 4.95
C ILE A 84 -17.90 -35.63 4.79
N TRP A 85 -17.56 -34.93 3.70
CA TRP A 85 -18.08 -33.60 3.42
C TRP A 85 -19.49 -33.61 2.81
N ASP A 86 -19.83 -34.64 2.04
CA ASP A 86 -21.21 -34.86 1.60
C ASP A 86 -22.10 -35.09 2.83
N HIS A 87 -21.70 -35.97 3.77
CA HIS A 87 -22.44 -36.19 5.01
C HIS A 87 -22.50 -34.92 5.89
N PHE A 88 -21.38 -34.22 6.06
CA PHE A 88 -21.30 -33.00 6.89
C PHE A 88 -22.21 -31.89 6.36
N THR A 89 -22.20 -31.62 5.05
CA THR A 89 -23.03 -30.55 4.43
C THR A 89 -24.52 -30.87 4.35
N HIS A 90 -24.91 -32.15 4.34
CA HIS A 90 -26.32 -32.56 4.46
C HIS A 90 -26.82 -32.68 5.91
N SER A 91 -25.95 -32.49 6.92
CA SER A 91 -26.34 -32.62 8.33
C SER A 91 -26.86 -31.30 8.92
N ASN A 92 -28.04 -31.33 9.54
CA ASN A 92 -28.73 -30.15 10.12
C ASN A 92 -28.07 -29.61 11.42
N VAL A 93 -26.74 -29.65 11.54
CA VAL A 93 -26.01 -29.35 12.79
C VAL A 93 -25.76 -27.84 12.98
N ARG A 94 -26.13 -26.99 12.01
CA ARG A 94 -26.02 -25.52 12.09
C ARG A 94 -27.22 -24.80 11.46
N ASP A 95 -28.25 -24.52 12.27
CA ASP A 95 -29.49 -23.81 11.88
C ASP A 95 -29.30 -22.37 11.33
N GLU A 96 -28.09 -21.78 11.38
CA GLU A 96 -27.84 -20.39 10.97
C GLU A 96 -27.12 -20.23 9.61
N LEU A 97 -26.66 -21.32 8.97
CA LEU A 97 -26.22 -21.30 7.56
C LEU A 97 -27.23 -22.09 6.72
N ALA A 98 -28.00 -21.38 5.90
CA ALA A 98 -29.11 -21.96 5.14
C ALA A 98 -28.64 -22.91 4.03
N THR A 99 -28.71 -24.23 4.27
CA THR A 99 -28.95 -25.29 3.26
C THR A 99 -28.05 -25.30 2.00
N GLU A 100 -26.85 -24.72 2.05
CA GLU A 100 -25.90 -24.72 0.92
C GLU A 100 -25.07 -26.02 0.92
N THR A 101 -25.29 -26.87 -0.08
CA THR A 101 -24.52 -28.11 -0.30
C THR A 101 -23.64 -28.04 -1.55
N ALA A 102 -22.62 -28.89 -1.62
CA ALA A 102 -21.70 -28.97 -2.77
C ALA A 102 -22.23 -29.79 -3.95
N ASN A 103 -23.48 -30.27 -3.91
CA ASN A 103 -24.02 -31.32 -4.80
C ASN A 103 -23.86 -31.04 -6.30
N VAL A 104 -23.84 -29.76 -6.69
CA VAL A 104 -23.53 -29.29 -8.06
C VAL A 104 -22.24 -28.45 -8.10
N ALA A 105 -21.92 -27.68 -7.05
CA ALA A 105 -20.73 -26.83 -6.99
C ALA A 105 -20.44 -26.04 -8.29
N SER A 106 -19.27 -26.25 -8.91
CA SER A 106 -18.88 -25.65 -10.20
C SER A 106 -19.29 -26.51 -11.41
N ASP A 107 -19.87 -27.70 -11.21
CA ASP A 107 -20.23 -28.66 -12.27
C ASP A 107 -19.02 -29.09 -13.12
N SER A 108 -17.82 -29.13 -12.53
CA SER A 108 -16.58 -29.56 -13.22
C SER A 108 -16.60 -31.05 -13.60
N TYR A 109 -17.43 -31.90 -13.00
CA TYR A 109 -17.50 -33.30 -13.40
C TYR A 109 -18.07 -33.45 -14.83
N THR A 110 -19.08 -32.65 -15.18
CA THR A 110 -19.66 -32.64 -16.53
C THR A 110 -18.96 -31.63 -17.46
N ARG A 111 -18.40 -30.54 -16.91
CA ARG A 111 -17.79 -29.41 -17.67
C ARG A 111 -16.26 -29.34 -17.63
N TRP A 112 -15.60 -30.47 -17.41
CA TRP A 112 -14.13 -30.53 -17.32
C TRP A 112 -13.42 -30.00 -18.59
N ASP A 113 -14.01 -30.10 -19.79
CA ASP A 113 -13.49 -29.44 -21.00
C ASP A 113 -13.52 -27.90 -20.91
N GLU A 114 -14.58 -27.27 -20.35
CA GLU A 114 -14.62 -25.82 -20.10
C GLU A 114 -13.50 -25.38 -19.13
N ASP A 115 -13.12 -26.25 -18.18
CA ASP A 115 -12.01 -26.01 -17.27
C ASP A 115 -10.64 -26.14 -17.97
N VAL A 116 -10.49 -27.01 -18.98
CA VAL A 116 -9.29 -27.02 -19.84
C VAL A 116 -9.22 -25.77 -20.71
N GLU A 117 -10.33 -25.31 -21.30
CA GLU A 117 -10.38 -24.05 -22.05
C GLU A 117 -10.03 -22.84 -21.16
N ALA A 118 -10.46 -22.85 -19.90
CA ALA A 118 -10.09 -21.85 -18.91
C ALA A 118 -8.57 -21.85 -18.61
N LEU A 119 -7.93 -23.01 -18.54
CA LEU A 119 -6.46 -23.14 -18.38
C LEU A 119 -5.70 -22.66 -19.63
N GLU A 120 -6.18 -23.00 -20.83
CA GLU A 120 -5.62 -22.50 -22.09
C GLU A 120 -5.75 -20.97 -22.21
N TYR A 121 -6.88 -20.39 -21.79
CA TYR A 121 -7.07 -18.94 -21.73
C TYR A 121 -6.03 -18.26 -20.82
N LEU A 122 -5.66 -18.87 -19.69
CA LEU A 122 -4.62 -18.35 -18.80
C LEU A 122 -3.19 -18.55 -19.36
N GLY A 123 -3.01 -19.46 -20.32
CA GLY A 123 -1.71 -19.79 -20.92
C GLY A 123 -0.79 -20.62 -20.02
N VAL A 124 -1.30 -21.18 -18.93
CA VAL A 124 -0.53 -21.93 -17.91
C VAL A 124 0.12 -23.20 -18.46
N LYS A 125 1.02 -23.80 -17.67
CA LYS A 125 1.83 -24.97 -18.03
C LYS A 125 1.68 -26.15 -17.06
N SER A 126 0.95 -25.98 -15.96
CA SER A 126 0.44 -27.08 -15.14
C SER A 126 -0.97 -26.83 -14.62
N TYR A 127 -1.66 -27.92 -14.27
CA TYR A 127 -2.96 -27.90 -13.60
C TYR A 127 -2.91 -28.79 -12.36
N TYR A 128 -3.36 -28.25 -11.24
CA TYR A 128 -3.36 -28.92 -9.95
C TYR A 128 -4.80 -29.33 -9.63
N PHE A 129 -5.09 -30.62 -9.57
CA PHE A 129 -6.43 -31.11 -9.22
C PHE A 129 -6.32 -32.31 -8.27
N SER A 130 -7.40 -32.66 -7.59
CA SER A 130 -7.47 -33.89 -6.80
C SER A 130 -8.32 -34.95 -7.47
N LEU A 131 -7.98 -36.21 -7.24
CA LEU A 131 -8.88 -37.33 -7.50
C LEU A 131 -9.83 -37.47 -6.30
N SER A 132 -11.11 -37.71 -6.54
CA SER A 132 -12.03 -38.01 -5.44
C SER A 132 -12.02 -39.50 -5.11
N TRP A 133 -11.50 -39.83 -3.92
CA TRP A 133 -11.43 -41.22 -3.43
C TRP A 133 -12.81 -41.90 -3.45
N PRO A 134 -13.90 -41.34 -2.90
CA PRO A 134 -15.22 -41.98 -2.95
C PRO A 134 -15.87 -41.97 -4.34
N ARG A 135 -15.37 -41.19 -5.31
CA ARG A 135 -15.78 -41.34 -6.71
C ARG A 135 -15.13 -42.57 -7.36
N LEU A 136 -13.85 -42.82 -7.08
CA LEU A 136 -13.09 -43.96 -7.59
C LEU A 136 -13.43 -45.29 -6.87
N PHE A 137 -13.61 -45.26 -5.55
CA PHE A 137 -13.96 -46.40 -4.71
C PHE A 137 -15.07 -46.01 -3.72
N PRO A 138 -16.35 -46.25 -4.05
CA PRO A 138 -17.50 -45.81 -3.26
C PRO A 138 -17.56 -46.38 -1.83
N ASP A 139 -17.02 -47.57 -1.61
CA ASP A 139 -16.87 -48.23 -0.30
C ASP A 139 -15.50 -47.93 0.37
N GLY A 140 -14.63 -47.19 -0.31
CA GLY A 140 -13.25 -46.90 0.08
C GLY A 140 -12.24 -48.03 -0.16
N ASN A 141 -12.67 -49.20 -0.65
CA ASN A 141 -11.84 -50.40 -0.76
C ASN A 141 -11.08 -50.48 -2.10
N ALA A 142 -9.83 -50.03 -2.11
CA ALA A 142 -9.00 -50.04 -3.31
C ALA A 142 -8.58 -51.43 -3.85
N LYS A 143 -8.91 -52.53 -3.15
CA LYS A 143 -8.82 -53.90 -3.70
C LYS A 143 -10.10 -54.35 -4.43
N GLY A 144 -11.19 -53.60 -4.32
CA GLY A 144 -12.45 -53.87 -5.02
C GLY A 144 -12.39 -53.53 -6.51
N LEU A 145 -13.54 -53.64 -7.18
CA LEU A 145 -13.70 -53.09 -8.52
C LEU A 145 -13.78 -51.56 -8.42
N PRO A 146 -12.93 -50.79 -9.14
CA PRO A 146 -13.05 -49.35 -9.18
C PRO A 146 -14.30 -48.92 -9.96
N ASN A 147 -14.77 -47.72 -9.72
CA ASN A 147 -15.77 -47.09 -10.57
C ASN A 147 -15.16 -46.75 -11.95
N THR A 148 -15.53 -47.52 -12.97
CA THR A 148 -15.02 -47.36 -14.35
C THR A 148 -15.27 -45.95 -14.89
N ALA A 149 -16.46 -45.36 -14.65
CA ALA A 149 -16.79 -44.03 -15.15
C ALA A 149 -15.86 -42.94 -14.58
N ALA A 150 -15.52 -43.05 -13.29
CA ALA A 150 -14.55 -42.17 -12.63
C ALA A 150 -13.12 -42.34 -13.19
N VAL A 151 -12.69 -43.60 -13.42
CA VAL A 151 -11.37 -43.90 -14.00
C VAL A 151 -11.26 -43.37 -15.44
N GLU A 152 -12.34 -43.45 -16.21
CA GLU A 152 -12.44 -42.84 -17.53
C GLU A 152 -12.44 -41.30 -17.47
N HIS A 153 -13.24 -40.68 -16.60
CA HIS A 153 -13.30 -39.23 -16.45
C HIS A 153 -11.90 -38.64 -16.17
N TYR A 154 -11.21 -39.14 -15.15
CA TYR A 154 -9.86 -38.66 -14.83
C TYR A 154 -8.82 -39.03 -15.91
N SER A 155 -9.01 -40.14 -16.64
CA SER A 155 -8.15 -40.48 -17.79
C SER A 155 -8.32 -39.48 -18.94
N ARG A 156 -9.56 -39.17 -19.33
CA ARG A 156 -9.87 -38.18 -20.39
C ARG A 156 -9.34 -36.80 -20.03
N LEU A 157 -9.52 -36.36 -18.78
CA LEU A 157 -8.95 -35.12 -18.27
C LEU A 157 -7.42 -35.09 -18.38
N ILE A 158 -6.73 -36.14 -17.92
CA ILE A 158 -5.26 -36.23 -17.96
C ILE A 158 -4.73 -36.24 -19.40
N GLU A 159 -5.37 -36.97 -20.32
CA GLU A 159 -4.98 -37.01 -21.73
C GLU A 159 -5.17 -35.65 -22.41
N ARG A 160 -6.33 -35.01 -22.19
CA ARG A 160 -6.64 -33.68 -22.71
C ARG A 160 -5.68 -32.60 -22.22
N LEU A 161 -5.26 -32.65 -20.96
CA LEU A 161 -4.24 -31.74 -20.40
C LEU A 161 -2.89 -31.92 -21.13
N LEU A 162 -2.47 -33.17 -21.35
CA LEU A 162 -1.24 -33.49 -22.06
C LEU A 162 -1.29 -33.07 -23.54
N ASP A 163 -2.42 -33.25 -24.23
CA ASP A 163 -2.65 -32.74 -25.60
C ASP A 163 -2.45 -31.21 -25.66
N LYS A 164 -2.98 -30.49 -24.67
CA LYS A 164 -2.81 -29.02 -24.54
C LYS A 164 -1.46 -28.61 -23.92
N ARG A 165 -0.56 -29.56 -23.67
CA ARG A 165 0.79 -29.38 -23.10
C ARG A 165 0.77 -28.71 -21.72
N ILE A 166 -0.17 -29.15 -20.88
CA ILE A 166 -0.35 -28.77 -19.49
C ILE A 166 0.03 -29.98 -18.62
N GLU A 167 1.04 -29.84 -17.77
CA GLU A 167 1.48 -30.92 -16.87
C GLU A 167 0.43 -31.18 -15.78
N PRO A 168 -0.13 -32.41 -15.66
CA PRO A 168 -1.07 -32.75 -14.61
C PRO A 168 -0.34 -32.96 -13.27
N ILE A 169 -0.74 -32.21 -12.25
CA ILE A 169 -0.22 -32.31 -10.87
C ILE A 169 -1.35 -32.84 -9.99
N VAL A 170 -1.30 -34.13 -9.69
CA VAL A 170 -2.45 -34.87 -9.14
C VAL A 170 -2.33 -35.04 -7.63
N THR A 171 -3.38 -34.61 -6.93
CA THR A 171 -3.53 -34.78 -5.49
C THR A 171 -4.38 -36.01 -5.19
N LEU A 172 -3.88 -36.95 -4.38
CA LEU A 172 -4.62 -38.18 -4.07
C LEU A 172 -5.78 -37.95 -3.09
N TYR A 173 -5.60 -37.04 -2.11
CA TYR A 173 -6.59 -36.78 -1.06
C TYR A 173 -6.73 -35.27 -0.79
N HIS A 174 -7.95 -34.73 -0.95
CA HIS A 174 -8.26 -33.33 -0.66
C HIS A 174 -9.47 -33.24 0.29
N TRP A 175 -9.32 -33.88 1.44
CA TRP A 175 -10.24 -33.87 2.60
C TRP A 175 -11.54 -34.68 2.41
N ASP A 176 -11.76 -35.24 1.23
CA ASP A 176 -12.95 -35.96 0.81
C ASP A 176 -12.86 -37.47 1.09
N LEU A 177 -12.63 -37.83 2.36
CA LEU A 177 -12.59 -39.24 2.79
C LEU A 177 -13.94 -39.94 2.51
N PRO A 178 -13.97 -41.19 2.00
CA PRO A 178 -15.22 -41.95 1.89
C PRO A 178 -15.90 -42.12 3.26
N GLN A 179 -17.19 -41.79 3.33
CA GLN A 179 -17.98 -41.80 4.57
C GLN A 179 -17.97 -43.20 5.23
N VAL A 180 -18.00 -44.27 4.42
CA VAL A 180 -17.91 -45.67 4.89
C VAL A 180 -16.65 -45.92 5.72
N LEU A 181 -15.52 -45.26 5.42
CA LEU A 181 -14.29 -45.39 6.21
C LEU A 181 -14.32 -44.57 7.51
N GLN A 182 -15.02 -43.42 7.51
CA GLN A 182 -15.28 -42.65 8.72
C GLN A 182 -16.19 -43.42 9.69
N GLU A 183 -17.26 -44.04 9.19
CA GLU A 183 -18.20 -44.83 9.98
C GLU A 183 -17.59 -46.14 10.49
N ARG A 184 -16.95 -46.93 9.61
CA ARG A 184 -16.46 -48.28 9.95
C ARG A 184 -15.22 -48.27 10.85
N TYR A 185 -14.36 -47.26 10.71
CA TYR A 185 -13.07 -47.22 11.40
C TYR A 185 -12.87 -46.00 12.31
N GLY A 186 -13.76 -45.01 12.27
CA GLY A 186 -13.51 -43.69 12.87
C GLY A 186 -12.59 -42.80 12.02
N GLY A 187 -12.43 -43.11 10.73
CA GLY A 187 -11.58 -42.35 9.81
C GLY A 187 -10.13 -42.29 10.29
N TRP A 188 -9.48 -41.13 10.15
CA TRP A 188 -8.04 -40.97 10.39
C TRP A 188 -7.60 -41.16 11.86
N LYS A 189 -8.54 -41.32 12.79
CA LYS A 189 -8.26 -41.73 14.18
C LYS A 189 -7.66 -43.14 14.27
N ASN A 190 -7.92 -43.99 13.26
CA ASN A 190 -7.54 -45.39 13.22
C ASN A 190 -6.44 -45.62 12.17
N ASP A 191 -5.36 -46.28 12.55
CA ASP A 191 -4.20 -46.48 11.68
C ASP A 191 -4.42 -47.53 10.58
N THR A 192 -5.52 -48.27 10.61
CA THR A 192 -5.98 -49.10 9.48
C THR A 192 -6.05 -48.29 8.17
N LEU A 193 -6.39 -46.99 8.24
CA LEU A 193 -6.42 -46.11 7.06
C LEU A 193 -5.04 -45.87 6.44
N VAL A 194 -3.93 -46.09 7.16
CA VAL A 194 -2.57 -46.03 6.61
C VAL A 194 -2.36 -47.10 5.52
N GLY A 195 -2.98 -48.29 5.69
CA GLY A 195 -3.00 -49.34 4.67
C GLY A 195 -4.00 -49.06 3.55
N LEU A 196 -5.23 -48.67 3.88
CA LEU A 196 -6.26 -48.39 2.87
C LEU A 196 -5.87 -47.24 1.93
N PHE A 197 -5.20 -46.20 2.46
CA PHE A 197 -4.68 -45.09 1.66
C PHE A 197 -3.50 -45.49 0.78
N GLU A 198 -2.60 -46.38 1.24
CA GLU A 198 -1.55 -46.96 0.40
C GLU A 198 -2.14 -47.72 -0.79
N GLU A 199 -3.16 -48.55 -0.55
CA GLU A 199 -3.79 -49.37 -1.58
C GLU A 199 -4.48 -48.49 -2.64
N TYR A 200 -5.16 -47.42 -2.20
CA TYR A 200 -5.73 -46.40 -3.06
C TYR A 200 -4.65 -45.62 -3.85
N ALA A 201 -3.54 -45.24 -3.20
CA ALA A 201 -2.41 -44.59 -3.85
C ALA A 201 -1.78 -45.50 -4.92
N ALA A 202 -1.55 -46.77 -4.61
CA ALA A 202 -1.01 -47.76 -5.52
C ALA A 202 -1.90 -47.98 -6.75
N PHE A 203 -3.24 -47.99 -6.58
CA PHE A 203 -4.17 -48.00 -7.70
C PHE A 203 -4.00 -46.76 -8.58
N CYS A 204 -3.99 -45.56 -7.99
CA CYS A 204 -3.87 -44.30 -8.74
C CYS A 204 -2.52 -44.19 -9.49
N PHE A 205 -1.43 -44.61 -8.85
CA PHE A 205 -0.11 -44.70 -9.49
C PHE A 205 -0.12 -45.70 -10.67
N LYS A 206 -0.80 -46.84 -10.54
CA LYS A 206 -0.94 -47.83 -11.62
C LYS A 206 -1.80 -47.31 -12.79
N ALA A 207 -2.93 -46.67 -12.52
CA ALA A 207 -3.88 -46.22 -13.53
C ALA A 207 -3.44 -44.94 -14.28
N PHE A 208 -2.80 -44.00 -13.58
CA PHE A 208 -2.53 -42.66 -14.11
C PHE A 208 -1.03 -42.31 -14.20
N GLY A 209 -0.16 -42.98 -13.43
CA GLY A 209 1.27 -42.59 -13.28
C GLY A 209 2.16 -42.78 -14.52
N SER A 210 1.70 -43.50 -15.54
CA SER A 210 2.30 -43.46 -16.88
C SER A 210 2.28 -42.03 -17.45
N ARG A 211 1.17 -41.33 -17.24
CA ARG A 211 0.85 -39.99 -17.77
C ARG A 211 1.19 -38.85 -16.79
N VAL A 212 1.10 -39.08 -15.47
CA VAL A 212 1.33 -38.07 -14.42
C VAL A 212 2.77 -38.08 -13.90
N LYS A 213 3.46 -36.92 -13.87
CA LYS A 213 4.84 -36.81 -13.33
C LYS A 213 4.96 -36.09 -11.99
N TYR A 214 3.91 -35.46 -11.48
CA TYR A 214 3.89 -34.85 -10.14
C TYR A 214 2.68 -35.31 -9.34
N TRP A 215 2.96 -35.88 -8.18
CA TRP A 215 1.98 -36.42 -7.23
C TRP A 215 2.06 -35.69 -5.90
N LEU A 216 0.89 -35.40 -5.33
CA LEU A 216 0.72 -34.81 -4.01
C LEU A 216 -0.13 -35.79 -3.18
N THR A 217 0.39 -36.38 -2.10
CA THR A 217 -0.37 -37.40 -1.38
C THR A 217 -1.61 -36.81 -0.70
N MET A 218 -1.46 -35.64 -0.08
CA MET A 218 -2.53 -34.98 0.67
C MET A 218 -2.41 -33.46 0.52
N HIS A 219 -3.54 -32.76 0.46
CA HIS A 219 -3.57 -31.31 0.62
C HIS A 219 -3.70 -30.92 2.09
N ASN A 220 -2.75 -30.15 2.61
CA ASN A 220 -2.81 -29.44 3.90
C ASN A 220 -3.35 -30.30 5.08
N PRO A 221 -2.63 -31.37 5.48
CA PRO A 221 -3.09 -32.31 6.51
C PRO A 221 -3.28 -31.67 7.90
N TYR A 222 -2.66 -30.52 8.14
CA TYR A 222 -2.87 -29.70 9.33
C TYR A 222 -4.34 -29.29 9.51
N LEU A 223 -5.01 -28.88 8.42
CA LEU A 223 -6.43 -28.54 8.44
C LEU A 223 -7.32 -29.77 8.68
N VAL A 224 -6.98 -30.92 8.09
CA VAL A 224 -7.69 -32.20 8.31
C VAL A 224 -7.64 -32.59 9.78
N ALA A 225 -6.47 -32.55 10.40
CA ALA A 225 -6.30 -32.90 11.81
C ALA A 225 -7.00 -31.89 12.74
N VAL A 226 -6.69 -30.60 12.62
CA VAL A 226 -7.13 -29.60 13.60
C VAL A 226 -8.58 -29.17 13.38
N GLN A 227 -9.01 -28.92 12.14
CA GLN A 227 -10.38 -28.45 11.88
C GLN A 227 -11.40 -29.60 11.84
N GLY A 228 -10.97 -30.81 11.43
CA GLY A 228 -11.85 -31.99 11.36
C GLY A 228 -12.08 -32.70 12.69
N TYR A 229 -11.07 -32.72 13.58
CA TYR A 229 -11.10 -33.49 14.84
C TYR A 229 -10.71 -32.69 16.11
N GLY A 230 -10.34 -31.41 15.98
CA GLY A 230 -10.05 -30.52 17.11
C GLY A 230 -11.12 -29.45 17.33
N THR A 231 -11.50 -28.71 16.27
CA THR A 231 -12.46 -27.59 16.37
C THR A 231 -13.88 -27.93 15.88
N GLY A 232 -14.05 -29.04 15.14
CA GLY A 232 -15.32 -29.39 14.48
C GLY A 232 -15.80 -28.36 13.43
N VAL A 233 -14.88 -27.59 12.83
CA VAL A 233 -15.21 -26.59 11.78
C VAL A 233 -15.23 -27.21 10.39
N HIS A 234 -14.40 -28.22 10.13
CA HIS A 234 -14.41 -29.02 8.90
C HIS A 234 -15.02 -30.40 9.17
N ALA A 235 -15.42 -31.12 8.10
CA ALA A 235 -15.74 -32.53 8.21
C ALA A 235 -14.55 -33.35 8.80
N PRO A 236 -14.81 -34.38 9.63
CA PRO A 236 -16.11 -34.93 10.01
C PRO A 236 -16.89 -34.15 11.08
N GLY A 237 -16.40 -33.00 11.55
CA GLY A 237 -17.09 -32.16 12.53
C GLY A 237 -16.83 -32.52 14.00
N GLU A 238 -15.79 -33.31 14.28
CA GLU A 238 -15.51 -33.79 15.62
C GLU A 238 -14.77 -32.74 16.48
N THR A 239 -15.32 -32.46 17.67
CA THR A 239 -14.68 -31.70 18.76
C THR A 239 -14.06 -32.66 19.77
N GLY A 240 -13.04 -33.41 19.33
CA GLY A 240 -12.41 -34.47 20.11
C GLY A 240 -11.61 -33.96 21.32
N GLY A 241 -11.29 -34.89 22.23
CA GLY A 241 -10.34 -34.62 23.32
C GLY A 241 -8.93 -34.27 22.79
N PRO A 242 -8.06 -33.64 23.60
CA PRO A 242 -6.83 -32.98 23.13
C PRO A 242 -5.74 -33.90 22.53
N ALA A 243 -5.93 -35.22 22.52
CA ALA A 243 -5.08 -36.19 21.85
C ALA A 243 -5.59 -36.61 20.45
N VAL A 244 -6.89 -36.43 20.14
CA VAL A 244 -7.51 -37.01 18.93
C VAL A 244 -6.90 -36.42 17.65
N PHE A 245 -6.75 -35.11 17.58
CA PHE A 245 -6.11 -34.45 16.43
C PHE A 245 -4.60 -34.77 16.31
N LEU A 246 -3.93 -35.13 17.42
CA LEU A 246 -2.52 -35.56 17.41
C LEU A 246 -2.37 -36.96 16.79
N ILE A 247 -3.27 -37.89 17.15
CA ILE A 247 -3.35 -39.23 16.56
C ILE A 247 -3.68 -39.16 15.06
N VAL A 248 -4.65 -38.32 14.68
CA VAL A 248 -5.01 -38.10 13.27
C VAL A 248 -3.81 -37.58 12.46
N ALA A 249 -3.08 -36.57 12.95
CA ALA A 249 -1.89 -36.06 12.28
C ALA A 249 -0.79 -37.12 12.15
N HIS A 250 -0.58 -37.94 13.17
CA HIS A 250 0.38 -39.04 13.16
C HIS A 250 0.04 -40.08 12.08
N ASN A 251 -1.22 -40.49 11.99
CA ASN A 251 -1.70 -41.39 10.95
C ASN A 251 -1.61 -40.79 9.54
N LEU A 252 -1.90 -39.49 9.36
CA LEU A 252 -1.73 -38.79 8.08
C LEU A 252 -0.25 -38.77 7.62
N ILE A 253 0.70 -38.57 8.55
CA ILE A 253 2.14 -38.63 8.25
C ILE A 253 2.56 -40.06 7.86
N ARG A 254 2.13 -41.09 8.60
CA ARG A 254 2.40 -42.50 8.28
C ARG A 254 1.81 -42.90 6.93
N ALA A 255 0.59 -42.46 6.60
CA ALA A 255 -0.07 -42.70 5.33
C ALA A 255 0.65 -42.03 4.14
N HIS A 256 1.12 -40.79 4.31
CA HIS A 256 1.98 -40.12 3.33
C HIS A 256 3.29 -40.87 3.09
N ALA A 257 4.02 -41.21 4.17
CA ALA A 257 5.27 -41.95 4.07
C ALA A 257 5.10 -43.29 3.36
N LYS A 258 4.04 -44.05 3.69
CA LYS A 258 3.74 -45.33 3.04
C LYS A 258 3.46 -45.17 1.54
N ALA A 259 2.63 -44.19 1.16
CA ALA A 259 2.37 -43.88 -0.25
C ALA A 259 3.64 -43.45 -1.01
N TRP A 260 4.55 -42.69 -0.38
CA TRP A 260 5.84 -42.35 -0.98
C TRP A 260 6.73 -43.57 -1.18
N HIS A 261 6.88 -44.45 -0.18
CA HIS A 261 7.70 -45.66 -0.29
C HIS A 261 7.16 -46.63 -1.34
N THR A 262 5.84 -46.78 -1.41
CA THR A 262 5.16 -47.60 -2.43
C THR A 262 5.34 -47.01 -3.83
N TYR A 263 5.29 -45.68 -4.01
CA TYR A 263 5.70 -45.04 -5.27
C TYR A 263 7.17 -45.29 -5.60
N ASN A 264 8.06 -45.02 -4.64
CA ASN A 264 9.51 -45.07 -4.79
C ASN A 264 10.01 -46.45 -5.20
N THR A 265 9.45 -47.50 -4.59
CA THR A 265 9.85 -48.90 -4.79
C THR A 265 9.25 -49.50 -6.07
N HIS A 266 7.95 -49.29 -6.32
CA HIS A 266 7.22 -50.05 -7.34
C HIS A 266 6.93 -49.27 -8.63
N PHE A 267 6.87 -47.93 -8.58
CA PHE A 267 6.39 -47.12 -9.70
C PHE A 267 7.45 -46.17 -10.27
N ARG A 268 8.26 -45.53 -9.40
CA ARG A 268 9.28 -44.54 -9.80
C ARG A 268 10.28 -45.05 -10.86
N PRO A 269 10.80 -46.30 -10.81
CA PRO A 269 11.78 -46.76 -11.81
C PRO A 269 11.25 -46.72 -13.26
N ALA A 270 9.97 -47.06 -13.45
CA ALA A 270 9.31 -47.02 -14.76
C ALA A 270 8.76 -45.63 -15.10
N GLN A 271 8.07 -44.98 -14.15
CA GLN A 271 7.28 -43.77 -14.40
C GLN A 271 8.07 -42.47 -14.34
N LYS A 272 9.16 -42.45 -13.55
CA LYS A 272 10.09 -41.32 -13.35
C LYS A 272 9.44 -40.03 -12.83
N GLY A 273 8.26 -40.13 -12.23
CA GLY A 273 7.58 -39.02 -11.56
C GLY A 273 8.13 -38.72 -10.16
N LYS A 274 7.53 -37.71 -9.52
CA LYS A 274 7.87 -37.20 -8.20
C LYS A 274 6.67 -37.18 -7.27
N VAL A 275 6.89 -37.37 -5.97
CA VAL A 275 5.88 -37.37 -4.90
C VAL A 275 6.26 -36.34 -3.83
N SER A 276 5.26 -35.63 -3.32
CA SER A 276 5.35 -34.71 -2.17
C SER A 276 4.02 -34.68 -1.42
N ILE A 277 3.88 -33.78 -0.45
CA ILE A 277 2.67 -33.47 0.32
C ILE A 277 2.55 -31.95 0.45
N VAL A 278 1.35 -31.39 0.27
CA VAL A 278 1.17 -29.94 0.41
C VAL A 278 1.02 -29.61 1.88
N LEU A 279 1.97 -28.84 2.43
CA LEU A 279 1.92 -28.40 3.82
C LEU A 279 1.44 -26.95 3.88
N GLY A 280 0.39 -26.69 4.67
CA GLY A 280 -0.14 -25.36 4.90
C GLY A 280 0.67 -24.60 5.94
N SER A 281 0.87 -23.30 5.73
CA SER A 281 1.42 -22.42 6.76
C SER A 281 0.86 -21.00 6.70
N HIS A 282 1.07 -20.29 7.81
CA HIS A 282 0.86 -18.85 7.98
C HIS A 282 2.21 -18.17 8.22
N TRP A 283 2.23 -16.86 8.43
CA TRP A 283 3.46 -16.15 8.84
C TRP A 283 3.19 -15.25 10.06
N VAL A 284 4.17 -15.18 10.96
CA VAL A 284 4.13 -14.35 12.17
C VAL A 284 5.34 -13.43 12.27
N GLU A 285 5.08 -12.22 12.75
CA GLU A 285 6.05 -11.16 12.98
C GLU A 285 6.16 -10.83 14.48
N PRO A 286 7.37 -10.60 15.01
CA PRO A 286 7.60 -10.16 16.38
C PRO A 286 6.72 -8.98 16.78
N GLN A 287 6.14 -9.04 17.99
CA GLN A 287 5.26 -7.98 18.48
C GLN A 287 5.98 -6.62 18.47
N ARG A 288 5.29 -5.58 17.96
CA ARG A 288 5.84 -4.23 17.72
C ARG A 288 7.07 -4.18 16.80
N GLY A 289 7.36 -5.25 16.05
CA GLY A 289 8.54 -5.38 15.19
C GLY A 289 9.85 -5.59 15.95
N GLN A 290 9.81 -5.84 17.26
CA GLN A 290 11.01 -6.03 18.08
C GLN A 290 11.40 -7.51 18.14
N ALA A 291 12.40 -7.90 17.34
CA ALA A 291 13.00 -9.23 17.30
C ALA A 291 13.88 -9.54 18.53
N THR A 292 13.30 -9.41 19.73
CA THR A 292 13.90 -9.92 20.97
C THR A 292 13.97 -11.44 20.93
N ALA A 293 14.93 -12.05 21.63
CA ALA A 293 15.07 -13.51 21.66
C ALA A 293 13.76 -14.23 22.04
N ALA A 294 13.02 -13.69 23.02
CA ALA A 294 11.71 -14.22 23.41
C ALA A 294 10.64 -14.11 22.32
N ASN A 295 10.52 -12.97 21.61
CA ASN A 295 9.55 -12.85 20.52
C ASN A 295 9.91 -13.75 19.32
N VAL A 296 11.21 -13.85 18.98
CA VAL A 296 11.70 -14.72 17.90
C VAL A 296 11.42 -16.19 18.22
N GLU A 297 11.60 -16.60 19.47
CA GLU A 297 11.27 -17.95 19.93
C GLU A 297 9.77 -18.23 19.83
N LEU A 298 8.90 -17.32 20.28
CA LEU A 298 7.44 -17.45 20.14
C LEU A 298 7.00 -17.47 18.66
N CYS A 299 7.71 -16.79 17.77
CA CYS A 299 7.47 -16.85 16.33
C CYS A 299 7.88 -18.21 15.73
N GLN A 300 9.05 -18.75 16.08
CA GLN A 300 9.49 -20.10 15.68
C GLN A 300 8.48 -21.16 16.15
N GLN A 301 8.09 -21.13 17.42
CA GLN A 301 7.13 -22.08 18.00
C GLN A 301 5.76 -22.03 17.31
N SER A 302 5.34 -20.85 16.81
CA SER A 302 4.10 -20.71 16.03
C SER A 302 4.18 -21.37 14.64
N LEU A 303 5.35 -21.40 13.99
CA LEU A 303 5.55 -22.12 12.74
C LEU A 303 5.79 -23.61 12.95
N GLU A 304 6.52 -24.00 14.01
CA GLU A 304 6.69 -25.39 14.39
C GLU A 304 5.34 -26.06 14.73
N ALA A 305 4.43 -25.35 15.41
CA ALA A 305 3.10 -25.86 15.76
C ALA A 305 2.08 -25.95 14.59
N ALA A 306 2.47 -25.58 13.36
CA ALA A 306 1.61 -25.68 12.17
C ALA A 306 2.32 -26.36 11.00
N LEU A 307 3.45 -25.79 10.56
CA LEU A 307 4.25 -26.32 9.45
C LEU A 307 5.23 -27.39 9.94
N GLY A 308 6.02 -27.10 10.98
CA GLY A 308 7.06 -28.02 11.47
C GLY A 308 6.52 -29.35 12.01
N TRP A 309 5.30 -29.36 12.55
CA TRP A 309 4.61 -30.56 13.03
C TRP A 309 4.50 -31.65 11.95
N PHE A 310 4.33 -31.27 10.68
CA PHE A 310 4.37 -32.18 9.53
C PHE A 310 5.73 -32.16 8.82
N ALA A 311 6.37 -31.00 8.71
CA ALA A 311 7.61 -30.84 7.94
C ALA A 311 8.86 -31.41 8.62
N ASN A 312 9.00 -31.39 9.96
CA ASN A 312 10.17 -31.95 10.64
C ASN A 312 10.26 -33.49 10.52
N PRO A 313 9.17 -34.27 10.63
CA PRO A 313 9.20 -35.69 10.32
C PRO A 313 9.61 -35.99 8.88
N ILE A 314 9.13 -35.21 7.89
CA ILE A 314 9.31 -35.50 6.46
C ILE A 314 10.64 -34.98 5.90
N PHE A 315 11.04 -33.75 6.25
CA PHE A 315 12.22 -33.05 5.71
C PHE A 315 13.37 -32.89 6.72
N GLY A 316 13.12 -33.11 8.02
CA GLY A 316 14.06 -32.86 9.10
C GLY A 316 14.78 -34.11 9.61
N ASP A 317 14.65 -34.38 10.91
CA ASP A 317 15.33 -35.48 11.61
C ASP A 317 14.56 -36.81 11.57
N GLY A 318 13.27 -36.78 11.22
CA GLY A 318 12.35 -37.92 11.27
C GLY A 318 11.35 -37.86 12.44
N ASP A 319 11.41 -36.81 13.27
CA ASP A 319 10.63 -36.70 14.50
C ASP A 319 9.87 -35.35 14.58
N TYR A 320 8.98 -35.22 15.56
CA TYR A 320 8.24 -33.97 15.80
C TYR A 320 9.17 -32.85 16.34
N PRO A 321 8.86 -31.56 16.10
CA PRO A 321 9.64 -30.45 16.63
C PRO A 321 9.78 -30.49 18.16
N LEU A 322 10.93 -30.08 18.69
CA LEU A 322 11.19 -30.15 20.14
C LEU A 322 10.21 -29.30 20.95
N SER A 323 9.85 -28.10 20.46
CA SER A 323 8.85 -27.25 21.13
C SER A 323 7.46 -27.91 21.17
N PHE A 324 7.10 -28.64 20.10
CA PHE A 324 5.83 -29.34 19.98
C PHE A 324 5.77 -30.55 20.93
N LYS A 325 6.87 -31.33 21.00
CA LYS A 325 7.04 -32.42 21.98
C LYS A 325 6.95 -31.90 23.42
N MET A 326 7.58 -30.76 23.74
CA MET A 326 7.48 -30.12 25.05
C MET A 326 6.06 -29.59 25.36
N LYS A 327 5.34 -29.06 24.37
CA LYS A 327 3.99 -28.49 24.55
C LYS A 327 2.91 -29.56 24.78
N HIS A 328 3.00 -30.70 24.10
CA HIS A 328 1.97 -31.74 24.13
C HIS A 328 2.31 -32.94 25.02
N GLY A 329 3.59 -33.16 25.34
CA GLY A 329 4.03 -34.19 26.29
C GLY A 329 3.50 -35.57 25.94
N ALA A 330 2.98 -36.29 26.93
CA ALA A 330 2.46 -37.66 26.79
C ALA A 330 1.17 -37.78 25.94
N LEU A 331 0.57 -36.68 25.47
CA LEU A 331 -0.58 -36.72 24.55
C LEU A 331 -0.16 -36.89 23.08
N LEU A 332 1.13 -36.67 22.76
CA LEU A 332 1.67 -36.76 21.42
C LEU A 332 2.17 -38.19 21.13
N PRO A 333 1.70 -38.86 20.06
CA PRO A 333 2.24 -40.15 19.64
C PRO A 333 3.74 -40.09 19.34
N THR A 334 4.46 -41.16 19.64
CA THR A 334 5.93 -41.24 19.48
C THR A 334 6.30 -42.17 18.34
N PHE A 335 6.99 -41.66 17.32
CA PHE A 335 7.61 -42.52 16.29
C PHE A 335 8.68 -43.43 16.91
N SER A 336 8.71 -44.71 16.52
CA SER A 336 9.83 -45.61 16.84
C SER A 336 11.14 -45.17 16.14
N PRO A 337 12.33 -45.65 16.56
CA PRO A 337 13.59 -45.35 15.85
C PRO A 337 13.56 -45.73 14.36
N GLU A 338 12.87 -46.83 14.03
CA GLU A 338 12.66 -47.33 12.68
C GLU A 338 11.67 -46.45 11.92
N GLU A 339 10.55 -46.08 12.54
CA GLU A 339 9.57 -45.16 11.94
C GLU A 339 10.17 -43.79 11.65
N LYS A 340 11.05 -43.25 12.52
CA LYS A 340 11.74 -41.98 12.28
C LYS A 340 12.61 -42.02 11.01
N LEU A 341 13.35 -43.11 10.82
CA LEU A 341 14.13 -43.31 9.60
C LEU A 341 13.24 -43.51 8.36
N TRP A 342 12.06 -44.09 8.54
CA TRP A 342 11.10 -44.40 7.48
C TRP A 342 10.24 -43.21 7.05
N VAL A 343 9.79 -42.33 7.94
CA VAL A 343 9.06 -41.09 7.55
C VAL A 343 9.99 -40.02 6.99
N LYS A 344 11.27 -40.05 7.35
CA LYS A 344 12.29 -39.10 6.89
C LYS A 344 12.54 -39.19 5.39
N THR A 345 12.72 -38.03 4.75
CA THR A 345 13.00 -37.85 3.32
C THR A 345 11.94 -38.39 2.37
N THR A 346 10.69 -38.56 2.83
CA THR A 346 9.55 -39.06 2.03
C THR A 346 8.90 -38.00 1.11
N ALA A 347 9.69 -37.04 0.62
CA ALA A 347 9.22 -36.04 -0.34
C ALA A 347 10.36 -35.53 -1.25
N ASP A 348 10.11 -35.52 -2.56
CA ASP A 348 11.13 -35.20 -3.59
C ASP A 348 11.29 -33.69 -3.81
N PHE A 349 10.37 -32.90 -3.25
CA PHE A 349 10.33 -31.44 -3.25
C PHE A 349 9.39 -30.99 -2.11
N PHE A 350 9.49 -29.74 -1.68
CA PHE A 350 8.61 -29.15 -0.68
C PHE A 350 7.40 -28.52 -1.38
N ALA A 351 6.16 -28.93 -1.06
CA ALA A 351 4.95 -28.29 -1.57
C ALA A 351 4.30 -27.42 -0.48
N LEU A 352 4.09 -26.13 -0.77
CA LEU A 352 3.59 -25.13 0.18
C LEU A 352 2.19 -24.65 -0.20
N SER A 353 1.27 -24.66 0.77
CA SER A 353 0.02 -23.89 0.74
C SER A 353 0.17 -22.62 1.57
N PHE A 354 -0.09 -21.47 0.96
CA PHE A 354 -0.11 -20.16 1.60
C PHE A 354 -1.32 -19.37 1.14
N GLY A 355 -2.44 -19.58 1.84
CA GLY A 355 -3.75 -19.02 1.51
C GLY A 355 -4.53 -18.52 2.73
N PRO A 356 -5.76 -18.03 2.51
CA PRO A 356 -6.58 -17.44 3.56
C PRO A 356 -6.95 -18.42 4.68
N ASN A 357 -7.09 -19.72 4.38
CA ASN A 357 -7.48 -20.75 5.36
C ASN A 357 -6.48 -20.77 6.54
N ASN A 358 -5.18 -20.85 6.22
CA ASN A 358 -4.10 -20.85 7.20
C ASN A 358 -4.00 -19.50 7.93
N LEU A 359 -4.10 -18.38 7.19
CA LEU A 359 -3.95 -17.02 7.74
C LEU A 359 -5.14 -16.55 8.57
N ARG A 360 -6.34 -17.14 8.39
CA ARG A 360 -7.51 -16.97 9.27
C ARG A 360 -7.29 -17.74 10.57
N GLN A 361 -6.97 -19.04 10.49
CA GLN A 361 -6.74 -19.90 11.67
C GLN A 361 -5.56 -19.42 12.53
N ALA A 362 -4.50 -18.88 11.92
CA ALA A 362 -3.39 -18.27 12.64
C ALA A 362 -3.85 -17.31 13.74
N ARG A 363 -4.97 -16.60 13.57
CA ARG A 363 -5.53 -15.66 14.55
C ARG A 363 -6.01 -16.32 15.84
N SER A 364 -6.47 -17.57 15.83
CA SER A 364 -6.78 -18.34 17.04
C SER A 364 -5.54 -19.06 17.62
N LEU A 365 -4.52 -19.29 16.79
CA LEU A 365 -3.21 -19.81 17.22
C LEU A 365 -2.31 -18.76 17.89
N VAL A 366 -2.61 -17.45 17.76
CA VAL A 366 -1.89 -16.38 18.47
C VAL A 366 -2.29 -16.34 19.96
N GLN A 367 -1.92 -17.38 20.70
CA GLN A 367 -1.91 -17.39 22.16
C GLN A 367 -0.70 -16.60 22.74
N TYR A 368 0.18 -16.10 21.86
CA TYR A 368 1.51 -15.57 22.19
C TYR A 368 1.73 -14.09 21.80
N GLY A 369 0.67 -13.35 21.46
CA GLY A 369 0.70 -11.90 21.21
C GLY A 369 1.44 -11.41 19.96
N GLN A 370 1.97 -12.30 19.12
CA GLN A 370 2.71 -11.97 17.89
C GLN A 370 1.77 -11.56 16.73
N THR A 371 2.28 -10.95 15.66
CA THR A 371 1.44 -10.38 14.59
C THR A 371 1.38 -11.27 13.36
N VAL A 372 0.21 -11.85 13.03
CA VAL A 372 0.02 -12.58 11.76
C VAL A 372 0.10 -11.60 10.59
N THR A 373 0.93 -11.89 9.58
CA THR A 373 1.01 -11.06 8.36
C THR A 373 1.13 -11.92 7.09
N PRO A 374 0.67 -11.45 5.92
CA PRO A 374 0.78 -12.20 4.67
C PRO A 374 2.16 -11.97 4.02
N ASP A 375 3.20 -12.62 4.52
CA ASP A 375 4.56 -12.58 3.94
C ASP A 375 5.05 -13.96 3.47
N LEU A 376 4.82 -14.25 2.19
CA LEU A 376 5.25 -15.49 1.55
C LEU A 376 6.78 -15.55 1.36
N ARG A 377 7.45 -14.39 1.20
CA ARG A 377 8.91 -14.32 1.03
C ARG A 377 9.62 -14.81 2.29
N ARG A 378 9.14 -14.38 3.47
CA ARG A 378 9.71 -14.81 4.77
C ARG A 378 9.44 -16.30 5.06
N VAL A 379 8.27 -16.85 4.73
CA VAL A 379 7.99 -18.30 4.84
C VAL A 379 8.95 -19.12 3.96
N LEU A 380 9.17 -18.70 2.71
CA LEU A 380 10.09 -19.35 1.79
C LEU A 380 11.54 -19.29 2.28
N GLY A 381 11.97 -18.15 2.84
CA GLY A 381 13.26 -18.00 3.51
C GLY A 381 13.41 -18.88 4.76
N TRP A 382 12.35 -19.04 5.55
CA TRP A 382 12.33 -19.93 6.73
C TRP A 382 12.45 -21.40 6.31
N ILE A 383 11.67 -21.87 5.33
CA ILE A 383 11.74 -23.23 4.77
C ILE A 383 13.17 -23.54 4.27
N LYS A 384 13.80 -22.57 3.60
CA LYS A 384 15.20 -22.70 3.13
C LYS A 384 16.19 -22.89 4.27
N LEU A 385 16.07 -22.12 5.35
CA LEU A 385 16.99 -22.17 6.50
C LEU A 385 16.78 -23.44 7.33
N GLU A 386 15.52 -23.79 7.61
CA GLU A 386 15.13 -24.89 8.49
C GLU A 386 15.37 -26.28 7.86
N TYR A 387 15.17 -26.43 6.54
CA TYR A 387 15.23 -27.73 5.83
C TYR A 387 16.31 -27.81 4.74
N GLY A 388 17.32 -26.92 4.76
CA GLY A 388 18.51 -27.05 3.91
C GLY A 388 18.30 -26.75 2.41
N ASP A 389 17.58 -25.67 2.09
CA ASP A 389 17.36 -25.16 0.72
C ASP A 389 16.70 -26.17 -0.26
N PRO A 390 15.55 -26.79 0.11
CA PRO A 390 14.84 -27.71 -0.77
C PRO A 390 14.23 -26.99 -1.98
N LYS A 391 13.92 -27.74 -3.05
CA LYS A 391 13.12 -27.23 -4.16
C LYS A 391 11.68 -27.03 -3.72
N VAL A 392 11.11 -25.84 -3.95
CA VAL A 392 9.77 -25.48 -3.46
C VAL A 392 8.76 -25.32 -4.61
N LEU A 393 7.57 -25.88 -4.42
CA LEU A 393 6.40 -25.65 -5.25
C LEU A 393 5.36 -24.88 -4.44
N VAL A 394 4.95 -23.69 -4.88
CA VAL A 394 3.81 -22.98 -4.25
C VAL A 394 2.53 -23.56 -4.86
N ALA A 395 2.03 -24.63 -4.24
CA ALA A 395 0.89 -25.41 -4.73
C ALA A 395 -0.47 -24.74 -4.47
N GLU A 396 -0.52 -23.77 -3.55
CA GLU A 396 -1.66 -22.87 -3.34
C GLU A 396 -1.12 -21.48 -2.96
N GLY A 397 -1.22 -20.50 -3.87
CA GLY A 397 -0.84 -19.11 -3.62
C GLY A 397 -1.89 -18.13 -4.13
N SER A 398 -2.77 -17.63 -3.25
CA SER A 398 -3.87 -16.74 -3.64
C SER A 398 -4.61 -16.13 -2.45
N TRP A 399 -5.67 -15.36 -2.73
CA TRP A 399 -6.58 -14.81 -1.72
C TRP A 399 -8.05 -15.24 -1.96
N PHE A 400 -9.01 -14.41 -1.55
CA PHE A 400 -10.45 -14.57 -1.75
C PHE A 400 -11.12 -13.20 -1.95
N SER A 401 -12.34 -13.21 -2.50
CA SER A 401 -13.29 -12.09 -2.46
C SER A 401 -14.60 -12.52 -1.78
N GLU A 402 -15.42 -11.55 -1.38
CA GLU A 402 -16.82 -11.83 -1.02
C GLU A 402 -17.61 -12.20 -2.29
N ALA A 403 -18.65 -13.03 -2.14
CA ALA A 403 -19.50 -13.41 -3.27
C ALA A 403 -20.16 -12.23 -4.00
N SER A 404 -20.35 -11.11 -3.30
CA SER A 404 -20.86 -9.82 -3.76
C SER A 404 -20.02 -9.16 -4.86
N VAL A 405 -18.73 -9.48 -4.96
CA VAL A 405 -17.77 -8.83 -5.87
C VAL A 405 -17.91 -9.30 -7.34
N GLY A 406 -18.50 -10.48 -7.57
CA GLY A 406 -18.77 -10.99 -8.92
C GLY A 406 -17.52 -11.16 -9.77
N LYS A 407 -17.37 -10.29 -10.80
CA LYS A 407 -16.34 -10.39 -11.86
C LYS A 407 -15.18 -9.41 -11.73
N GLU A 408 -15.32 -8.34 -10.93
CA GLU A 408 -14.34 -7.25 -10.81
C GLU A 408 -13.55 -7.35 -9.50
N ASP A 409 -12.82 -8.45 -9.33
CA ASP A 409 -12.09 -8.82 -8.12
C ASP A 409 -10.76 -8.08 -7.94
N THR A 410 -10.82 -6.76 -8.09
CA THR A 410 -9.70 -5.81 -8.05
C THR A 410 -8.76 -5.98 -6.85
N VAL A 411 -9.28 -6.30 -5.66
CA VAL A 411 -8.46 -6.56 -4.46
C VAL A 411 -7.59 -7.82 -4.60
N ALA A 412 -8.11 -8.86 -5.25
CA ALA A 412 -7.38 -10.12 -5.46
C ALA A 412 -6.23 -9.94 -6.47
N ILE A 413 -6.35 -9.05 -7.47
CA ILE A 413 -5.23 -8.65 -8.35
C ILE A 413 -4.04 -8.16 -7.51
N TYR A 414 -4.28 -7.24 -6.57
CA TYR A 414 -3.21 -6.62 -5.79
C TYR A 414 -2.54 -7.59 -4.80
N LEU A 415 -3.28 -8.57 -4.27
CA LEU A 415 -2.74 -9.61 -3.39
C LEU A 415 -2.00 -10.70 -4.18
N MET A 416 -2.50 -11.10 -5.34
CA MET A 416 -1.77 -11.97 -6.27
C MET A 416 -0.46 -11.31 -6.75
N LYS A 417 -0.52 -10.04 -7.17
CA LYS A 417 0.64 -9.22 -7.53
C LYS A 417 1.70 -9.24 -6.41
N ARG A 418 1.28 -9.05 -5.15
CA ARG A 418 2.16 -9.14 -3.97
C ARG A 418 2.76 -10.52 -3.79
N PHE A 419 1.96 -11.59 -3.78
CA PHE A 419 2.47 -12.94 -3.54
C PHE A 419 3.43 -13.40 -4.62
N ILE A 420 3.10 -13.20 -5.90
CA ILE A 420 4.00 -13.53 -7.01
C ILE A 420 5.30 -12.71 -6.90
N ASN A 421 5.25 -11.42 -6.57
CA ASN A 421 6.48 -10.65 -6.39
C ASN A 421 7.30 -11.08 -5.17
N GLN A 422 6.65 -11.48 -4.07
CA GLN A 422 7.33 -12.08 -2.91
C GLN A 422 8.05 -13.39 -3.27
N VAL A 423 7.48 -14.23 -4.15
CA VAL A 423 8.16 -15.43 -4.67
C VAL A 423 9.35 -15.03 -5.57
N LEU A 424 9.18 -14.06 -6.47
CA LEU A 424 10.27 -13.57 -7.31
C LEU A 424 11.43 -13.01 -6.48
N GLN A 425 11.13 -12.23 -5.43
CA GLN A 425 12.10 -11.74 -4.46
C GLN A 425 12.79 -12.91 -3.72
N ALA A 426 12.05 -13.91 -3.26
CA ALA A 426 12.62 -15.10 -2.59
C ALA A 426 13.60 -15.88 -3.50
N ILE A 427 13.31 -15.97 -4.81
CA ILE A 427 14.23 -16.57 -5.80
C ILE A 427 15.48 -15.69 -5.99
N LYS A 428 15.32 -14.37 -6.12
CA LYS A 428 16.38 -13.46 -6.58
C LYS A 428 17.28 -12.89 -5.46
N PHE A 429 16.76 -12.75 -4.24
CA PHE A 429 17.48 -12.19 -3.08
C PHE A 429 17.83 -13.25 -2.04
N GLU A 430 16.86 -14.05 -1.58
CA GLU A 430 17.13 -15.17 -0.64
C GLU A 430 17.69 -16.42 -1.35
N GLY A 431 17.62 -16.49 -2.69
CA GLY A 431 18.12 -17.62 -3.48
C GLY A 431 17.33 -18.92 -3.23
N VAL A 432 16.05 -18.85 -2.88
CA VAL A 432 15.20 -20.02 -2.61
C VAL A 432 14.87 -20.72 -3.93
N GLN A 433 15.01 -22.04 -3.97
CA GLN A 433 14.78 -22.86 -5.17
C GLN A 433 13.29 -23.08 -5.49
N VAL A 434 12.50 -22.01 -5.60
CA VAL A 434 11.09 -22.10 -6.02
C VAL A 434 11.01 -22.36 -7.53
N PHE A 435 10.33 -23.44 -7.94
CA PHE A 435 10.27 -23.87 -9.34
C PHE A 435 8.88 -23.77 -9.99
N GLY A 436 7.83 -23.46 -9.22
CA GLY A 436 6.49 -23.25 -9.77
C GLY A 436 5.53 -22.55 -8.79
N TYR A 437 4.42 -22.06 -9.35
CA TYR A 437 3.39 -21.31 -8.64
C TYR A 437 2.00 -21.66 -9.17
N SER A 438 1.09 -22.02 -8.27
CA SER A 438 -0.32 -22.28 -8.56
C SER A 438 -1.21 -21.14 -8.03
N ALA A 439 -1.92 -20.45 -8.93
CA ALA A 439 -2.99 -19.56 -8.55
C ALA A 439 -4.24 -20.34 -8.14
N TRP A 440 -4.75 -20.10 -6.94
CA TRP A 440 -5.92 -20.81 -6.40
C TRP A 440 -7.17 -19.93 -6.32
N SER A 441 -8.35 -20.33 -6.78
CA SER A 441 -8.67 -21.51 -7.59
C SER A 441 -8.77 -21.16 -9.08
N LEU A 442 -8.90 -22.16 -9.95
CA LEU A 442 -9.26 -21.94 -11.36
C LEU A 442 -10.67 -21.34 -11.46
N VAL A 443 -11.66 -22.03 -10.91
CA VAL A 443 -13.08 -21.62 -10.90
C VAL A 443 -13.59 -21.33 -9.49
N ASP A 444 -14.63 -20.50 -9.37
CA ASP A 444 -15.38 -20.37 -8.12
C ASP A 444 -16.09 -21.68 -7.79
N GLY A 445 -15.91 -22.17 -6.57
CA GLY A 445 -16.49 -23.42 -6.07
C GLY A 445 -17.10 -23.29 -4.68
N PHE A 446 -17.32 -24.42 -4.02
CA PHE A 446 -17.78 -24.49 -2.63
C PHE A 446 -16.59 -24.29 -1.68
N GLU A 447 -16.59 -23.23 -0.88
CA GLU A 447 -15.48 -22.82 -0.01
C GLU A 447 -15.61 -23.35 1.43
N TRP A 448 -15.80 -24.65 1.56
CA TRP A 448 -15.76 -25.39 2.84
C TRP A 448 -16.73 -24.84 3.89
N ASP A 449 -16.26 -24.36 5.05
CA ASP A 449 -17.10 -23.78 6.12
C ASP A 449 -17.69 -22.40 5.76
N HIS A 450 -17.40 -21.87 4.57
CA HIS A 450 -17.95 -20.61 4.06
C HIS A 450 -18.98 -20.79 2.94
N GLY A 451 -19.28 -22.03 2.53
CA GLY A 451 -20.29 -22.32 1.49
C GLY A 451 -20.00 -21.57 0.19
N LEU A 452 -20.99 -20.84 -0.32
CA LEU A 452 -20.91 -20.02 -1.53
C LEU A 452 -20.75 -18.52 -1.21
N THR A 453 -20.58 -18.14 0.06
CA THR A 453 -20.47 -16.74 0.51
C THR A 453 -19.13 -16.08 0.16
N VAL A 454 -18.12 -16.90 -0.15
CA VAL A 454 -16.74 -16.52 -0.50
C VAL A 454 -16.43 -17.04 -1.90
N ARG A 455 -15.56 -16.32 -2.63
CA ARG A 455 -15.12 -16.67 -3.98
C ARG A 455 -13.59 -16.65 -4.08
N ARG A 456 -12.99 -17.63 -4.75
CA ARG A 456 -11.53 -17.73 -4.96
C ARG A 456 -11.10 -17.96 -6.40
N GLY A 457 -12.03 -18.24 -7.31
CA GLY A 457 -11.73 -18.58 -8.69
C GLY A 457 -11.18 -17.42 -9.49
N LEU A 458 -10.25 -17.69 -10.40
CA LEU A 458 -9.92 -16.80 -11.50
C LEU A 458 -11.10 -16.64 -12.48
N PHE A 459 -11.94 -17.67 -12.59
CA PHE A 459 -13.17 -17.66 -13.36
C PHE A 459 -14.40 -17.62 -12.44
N TYR A 460 -15.26 -16.65 -12.69
CA TYR A 460 -16.54 -16.48 -12.02
C TYR A 460 -17.56 -17.51 -12.51
N ILE A 461 -18.21 -18.19 -11.57
CA ILE A 461 -19.31 -19.13 -11.79
C ILE A 461 -20.60 -18.53 -11.21
N ASN A 462 -21.64 -18.39 -12.03
CA ASN A 462 -22.97 -18.04 -11.55
C ASN A 462 -23.68 -19.29 -11.04
N PHE A 463 -23.65 -19.52 -9.73
CA PHE A 463 -24.29 -20.69 -9.09
C PHE A 463 -25.82 -20.70 -9.21
N SER A 464 -26.46 -19.58 -9.59
CA SER A 464 -27.90 -19.53 -9.88
C SER A 464 -28.26 -19.96 -11.31
N GLN A 465 -27.28 -20.19 -12.19
CA GLN A 465 -27.51 -20.66 -13.56
C GLN A 465 -27.12 -22.15 -13.72
N PRO A 466 -27.88 -22.94 -14.48
CA PRO A 466 -27.58 -24.36 -14.70
C PRO A 466 -26.41 -24.59 -15.67
N ASN A 467 -26.00 -23.58 -16.45
CA ASN A 467 -24.90 -23.67 -17.40
C ASN A 467 -23.51 -23.49 -16.77
N ARG A 468 -23.41 -23.01 -15.51
CA ARG A 468 -22.18 -22.83 -14.72
C ARG A 468 -20.98 -22.28 -15.51
N THR A 469 -21.23 -21.36 -16.45
CA THR A 469 -20.25 -20.95 -17.47
C THR A 469 -19.05 -20.20 -16.87
N ARG A 470 -17.85 -20.64 -17.23
CA ARG A 470 -16.55 -20.09 -16.76
C ARG A 470 -16.31 -18.68 -17.32
N THR A 471 -16.65 -17.62 -16.57
CA THR A 471 -16.38 -16.24 -17.01
C THR A 471 -15.04 -15.71 -16.43
N PRO A 472 -14.03 -15.33 -17.24
CA PRO A 472 -12.77 -14.81 -16.70
C PRO A 472 -12.96 -13.49 -15.94
N LYS A 473 -12.52 -13.43 -14.68
CA LYS A 473 -12.51 -12.22 -13.86
C LYS A 473 -11.37 -11.28 -14.23
N THR A 474 -11.31 -10.09 -13.61
CA THR A 474 -10.18 -9.18 -13.80
C THR A 474 -8.86 -9.76 -13.26
N THR A 475 -8.89 -10.65 -12.26
CA THR A 475 -7.73 -11.49 -11.89
C THR A 475 -7.27 -12.44 -12.98
N ALA A 476 -8.14 -13.18 -13.68
CA ALA A 476 -7.74 -14.05 -14.79
C ALA A 476 -7.01 -13.26 -15.90
N GLN A 477 -7.56 -12.10 -16.26
CA GLN A 477 -6.97 -11.19 -17.24
C GLN A 477 -5.61 -10.62 -16.79
N TYR A 478 -5.38 -10.50 -15.48
CA TYR A 478 -4.11 -10.09 -14.91
C TYR A 478 -3.10 -11.25 -14.90
N TYR A 479 -3.49 -12.41 -14.36
CA TYR A 479 -2.62 -13.59 -14.23
C TYR A 479 -2.12 -14.07 -15.59
N ARG A 480 -2.99 -14.12 -16.61
CA ARG A 480 -2.61 -14.41 -18.01
C ARG A 480 -1.43 -13.57 -18.50
N ARG A 481 -1.38 -12.27 -18.16
CA ARG A 481 -0.29 -11.35 -18.55
C ARG A 481 1.00 -11.60 -17.77
N VAL A 482 0.90 -12.01 -16.51
CA VAL A 482 2.07 -12.39 -15.69
C VAL A 482 2.67 -13.70 -16.20
N VAL A 483 1.82 -14.68 -16.55
CA VAL A 483 2.23 -15.96 -17.13
C VAL A 483 2.86 -15.76 -18.52
N SER A 484 2.22 -14.98 -19.42
CA SER A 484 2.77 -14.72 -20.77
C SER A 484 4.12 -14.00 -20.74
N ASN A 485 4.33 -13.13 -19.74
CA ASN A 485 5.54 -12.33 -19.59
C ASN A 485 6.57 -13.00 -18.66
N ASN A 486 6.30 -14.21 -18.17
CA ASN A 486 7.08 -14.93 -17.17
C ASN A 486 7.49 -14.08 -15.96
N GLY A 487 6.59 -13.22 -15.45
CA GLY A 487 6.85 -12.31 -14.33
C GLY A 487 6.49 -10.85 -14.61
N PHE A 488 7.39 -9.94 -14.21
CA PHE A 488 7.14 -8.49 -14.20
C PHE A 488 8.26 -7.72 -14.94
N PRO A 489 8.43 -7.90 -16.26
CA PRO A 489 9.48 -7.23 -17.00
C PRO A 489 9.48 -5.70 -16.79
N SER A 490 10.66 -5.12 -16.92
CA SER A 490 10.85 -3.68 -16.97
C SER A 490 10.22 -3.12 -18.25
N ASP A 491 9.30 -2.18 -18.08
CA ASP A 491 8.64 -1.49 -19.18
C ASP A 491 9.57 -0.38 -19.70
N GLU A 492 9.69 -0.20 -21.01
CA GLU A 492 10.52 0.89 -21.56
C GLU A 492 10.03 2.27 -21.09
N THR A 493 8.72 2.43 -20.82
CA THR A 493 8.17 3.66 -20.24
C THR A 493 8.68 3.95 -18.83
N SER A 494 9.16 2.93 -18.11
CA SER A 494 9.70 3.02 -16.75
C SER A 494 11.19 3.37 -16.69
N ARG A 495 11.93 3.32 -17.81
CA ARG A 495 13.33 3.76 -17.86
C ARG A 495 13.43 5.25 -17.50
N GLU A 496 14.53 5.63 -16.85
CA GLU A 496 14.87 7.04 -16.63
C GLU A 496 15.29 7.67 -17.97
N ILE A 497 14.83 8.89 -18.25
CA ILE A 497 15.19 9.62 -19.46
C ILE A 497 16.28 10.65 -19.17
N LYS A 498 17.11 10.93 -20.18
CA LYS A 498 18.09 12.00 -20.15
C LYS A 498 17.51 13.24 -20.81
N GLY A 499 17.66 14.41 -20.19
CA GLY A 499 17.06 15.65 -20.65
C GLY A 499 17.12 16.80 -19.64
N ARG A 500 16.66 17.97 -20.05
CA ARG A 500 16.58 19.19 -19.24
C ARG A 500 15.18 19.81 -19.33
N PHE A 501 14.78 20.50 -18.28
CA PHE A 501 13.65 21.43 -18.26
C PHE A 501 14.03 22.75 -18.96
N PRO A 502 13.07 23.65 -19.25
CA PRO A 502 13.36 24.99 -19.77
C PRO A 502 14.29 25.79 -18.84
N CYS A 503 15.05 26.77 -19.37
CA CYS A 503 15.87 27.64 -18.53
C CYS A 503 15.01 28.45 -17.53
N GLU A 504 13.84 28.93 -17.97
CA GLU A 504 12.84 29.64 -17.14
C GLU A 504 11.97 28.68 -16.30
N PHE A 505 12.52 27.56 -15.81
CA PHE A 505 11.79 26.61 -14.98
C PHE A 505 11.89 26.96 -13.50
N HIS A 506 10.74 27.02 -12.82
CA HIS A 506 10.66 27.39 -11.42
C HIS A 506 11.13 26.22 -10.54
N TRP A 507 12.40 26.23 -10.17
CA TRP A 507 12.93 25.38 -9.11
C TRP A 507 12.53 25.96 -7.76
N GLY A 508 11.55 25.33 -7.11
CA GLY A 508 10.84 25.92 -5.99
C GLY A 508 11.00 25.18 -4.66
N ILE A 509 10.88 25.90 -3.55
CA ILE A 509 10.52 25.35 -2.24
C ILE A 509 9.17 25.92 -1.82
N ALA A 510 8.29 25.06 -1.28
CA ALA A 510 7.01 25.46 -0.72
C ALA A 510 6.98 25.35 0.80
N ASP A 511 6.36 26.35 1.42
CA ASP A 511 6.08 26.41 2.85
C ASP A 511 4.60 26.77 3.09
N SER A 512 4.16 26.65 4.35
CA SER A 512 2.79 26.95 4.77
C SER A 512 2.57 28.47 4.94
N THR A 513 1.59 28.87 5.75
CA THR A 513 1.57 30.20 6.39
C THR A 513 2.94 30.50 7.01
N LEU A 514 3.57 31.59 6.57
CA LEU A 514 4.85 32.02 7.10
C LEU A 514 4.66 32.64 8.48
N HIS A 515 5.44 32.17 9.46
CA HIS A 515 5.34 32.67 10.84
C HIS A 515 5.96 34.06 10.95
N VAL A 516 5.16 35.04 11.40
CA VAL A 516 5.57 36.43 11.56
C VAL A 516 6.30 36.62 12.88
N HIS A 517 7.53 37.12 12.82
CA HIS A 517 8.32 37.46 13.99
C HIS A 517 8.38 38.99 14.12
N PHE A 518 7.43 39.56 14.87
CA PHE A 518 7.22 41.00 14.99
C PHE A 518 8.44 41.77 15.52
N TYR A 519 9.24 41.15 16.39
CA TYR A 519 10.42 41.78 16.99
C TYR A 519 11.64 41.70 16.06
N PRO A 520 12.19 42.84 15.59
CA PRO A 520 13.46 42.85 14.85
C PRO A 520 14.60 42.54 15.82
N PHE A 521 14.97 41.26 15.91
CA PHE A 521 15.92 40.71 16.90
C PHE A 521 17.40 41.12 16.74
N SER A 522 17.70 42.20 16.02
CA SER A 522 19.00 42.85 16.09
C SER A 522 19.13 43.55 17.46
N PRO A 523 20.20 43.29 18.25
CA PRO A 523 20.43 43.98 19.53
C PRO A 523 20.95 45.42 19.33
N GLN A 524 20.64 46.03 18.19
CA GLN A 524 21.10 47.34 17.76
C GLN A 524 19.89 48.24 17.56
N PHE A 525 19.93 49.45 18.13
CA PHE A 525 18.87 50.47 17.99
C PHE A 525 17.48 50.08 18.54
N THR A 526 17.38 49.04 19.37
CA THR A 526 16.13 48.68 20.09
C THR A 526 16.02 49.35 21.46
N ASP A 527 17.15 49.66 22.10
CA ASP A 527 17.16 50.36 23.38
C ASP A 527 17.04 51.88 23.18
N HIS A 528 16.15 52.50 23.93
CA HIS A 528 15.89 53.94 23.91
C HIS A 528 16.58 54.68 25.05
N HIS A 529 17.15 54.00 26.05
CA HIS A 529 17.76 54.68 27.19
C HIS A 529 19.17 55.18 26.87
N LEU A 530 19.49 56.39 27.33
CA LEU A 530 20.88 56.84 27.39
C LEU A 530 21.56 56.24 28.62
N TYR A 531 22.78 55.72 28.49
CA TYR A 531 23.55 55.18 29.60
C TYR A 531 24.81 56.01 29.84
N SER A 532 25.09 56.31 31.11
CA SER A 532 26.42 56.73 31.55
C SER A 532 27.28 55.48 31.75
N TRP A 533 28.48 55.45 31.17
CA TRP A 533 29.41 54.32 31.24
C TRP A 533 30.59 54.63 32.16
N ASN A 534 30.76 53.83 33.22
CA ASN A 534 31.84 54.01 34.20
C ASN A 534 33.19 53.45 33.70
N LEU A 535 33.71 54.05 32.62
CA LEU A 535 34.94 53.69 31.91
C LEU A 535 36.19 53.55 32.80
N THR A 536 36.26 54.30 33.89
CA THR A 536 37.42 54.35 34.81
C THR A 536 37.17 53.67 36.16
N GLY A 537 36.03 52.97 36.31
CA GLY A 537 35.62 52.33 37.56
C GLY A 537 35.11 50.90 37.38
N ASP A 538 33.89 50.64 37.82
CA ASP A 538 33.26 49.29 37.80
C ASP A 538 32.81 48.82 36.40
N GLY A 539 33.06 49.62 35.34
CA GLY A 539 32.64 49.34 33.98
C GLY A 539 31.12 49.37 33.75
N SER A 540 30.31 49.72 34.77
CA SER A 540 28.85 49.62 34.71
C SER A 540 28.24 50.64 33.74
N LEU A 541 27.14 50.22 33.10
CA LEU A 541 26.24 51.08 32.34
C LEU A 541 25.06 51.46 33.25
N ARG A 542 24.90 52.75 33.54
CA ARG A 542 23.84 53.26 34.42
C ARG A 542 22.88 54.14 33.60
N PRO A 543 21.58 53.80 33.49
CA PRO A 543 20.65 54.55 32.66
C PRO A 543 20.42 55.95 33.24
N VAL A 544 20.43 56.96 32.38
CA VAL A 544 20.20 58.36 32.75
C VAL A 544 18.68 58.56 32.95
N PRO A 545 18.19 58.86 34.16
CA PRO A 545 16.76 58.93 34.43
C PRO A 545 16.05 59.97 33.56
N GLY A 546 14.90 59.60 33.00
CA GLY A 546 14.06 60.48 32.17
C GLY A 546 14.53 60.69 30.72
N VAL A 547 15.79 60.40 30.38
CA VAL A 547 16.32 60.62 29.03
C VAL A 547 16.03 59.43 28.11
N LYS A 548 15.30 59.67 27.02
CA LYS A 548 15.06 58.71 25.94
C LYS A 548 15.55 59.23 24.60
N MET A 549 16.37 58.42 23.93
CA MET A 549 16.91 58.67 22.61
C MET A 549 15.92 58.25 21.52
N GLN A 550 15.91 58.98 20.40
CA GLN A 550 15.27 58.51 19.17
C GLN A 550 16.19 57.48 18.51
N THR A 551 15.68 56.26 18.31
CA THR A 551 16.39 55.20 17.59
C THR A 551 16.08 55.23 16.09
N LYS A 552 16.92 54.60 15.27
CA LYS A 552 16.66 54.48 13.84
C LYS A 552 15.45 53.57 13.59
N ARG A 553 14.62 53.89 12.60
CA ARG A 553 13.53 52.99 12.14
C ARG A 553 14.13 51.65 11.71
N ALA A 554 13.70 50.56 12.35
CA ALA A 554 14.21 49.22 12.06
C ALA A 554 14.08 48.85 10.58
N GLN A 555 15.15 48.30 10.03
CA GLN A 555 15.33 47.87 8.65
C GLN A 555 14.98 46.38 8.48
N CYS A 556 14.78 45.94 7.23
CA CYS A 556 14.47 44.53 6.95
C CYS A 556 15.60 43.57 7.37
N THR A 557 16.84 44.05 7.42
CA THR A 557 18.01 43.33 7.95
C THR A 557 17.95 43.00 9.44
N ASP A 558 17.15 43.75 10.21
CA ASP A 558 17.14 43.66 11.67
C ASP A 558 16.25 42.49 12.15
N TYR A 559 15.37 42.00 11.27
CA TYR A 559 14.63 40.76 11.47
C TYR A 559 15.55 39.54 11.24
N LEU A 560 16.34 39.17 12.26
CA LEU A 560 17.24 38.01 12.20
C LEU A 560 16.53 36.71 11.79
N ALA A 561 15.23 36.57 12.08
CA ALA A 561 14.39 35.45 11.64
C ALA A 561 14.31 35.35 10.10
N ILE A 562 14.13 36.47 9.39
CA ILE A 562 14.12 36.53 7.92
C ILE A 562 15.51 36.15 7.40
N ARG A 563 16.58 36.77 7.93
CA ARG A 563 17.96 36.50 7.53
C ARG A 563 18.36 35.04 7.75
N GLY A 564 17.91 34.41 8.83
CA GLY A 564 18.11 32.99 9.11
C GLY A 564 17.35 32.09 8.13
N HIS A 565 16.07 32.39 7.89
CA HIS A 565 15.22 31.62 6.98
C HIS A 565 15.70 31.67 5.52
N LEU A 566 16.06 32.87 5.03
CA LEU A 566 16.56 33.05 3.66
C LEU A 566 17.93 32.39 3.44
N ARG A 567 18.79 32.29 4.47
CA ARG A 567 20.03 31.49 4.39
C ARG A 567 19.75 30.00 4.17
N LEU A 568 18.76 29.44 4.87
CA LEU A 568 18.36 28.04 4.68
C LEU A 568 17.79 27.85 3.26
N PHE A 569 16.89 28.72 2.82
CA PHE A 569 16.31 28.68 1.48
C PHE A 569 17.38 28.78 0.37
N ALA A 570 18.25 29.79 0.40
CA ALA A 570 19.32 29.96 -0.58
C ALA A 570 20.27 28.76 -0.64
N SER A 571 20.50 28.09 0.50
CA SER A 571 21.32 26.87 0.53
C SER A 571 20.67 25.64 -0.13
N THR A 572 19.40 25.69 -0.55
CA THR A 572 18.78 24.66 -1.41
C THR A 572 19.16 24.82 -2.88
N GLY A 573 19.55 26.01 -3.32
CA GLY A 573 19.76 26.34 -4.74
C GLY A 573 18.48 26.64 -5.53
N ALA A 574 17.29 26.56 -4.91
CA ALA A 574 16.03 26.91 -5.55
C ALA A 574 15.94 28.42 -5.84
N SER A 575 15.35 28.78 -6.99
CA SER A 575 15.15 30.18 -7.42
C SER A 575 13.83 30.78 -6.92
N HIS A 576 12.83 29.95 -6.61
CA HIS A 576 11.50 30.40 -6.23
C HIS A 576 11.10 29.95 -4.81
N TYR A 577 10.55 30.86 -4.02
CA TYR A 577 10.04 30.59 -2.68
C TYR A 577 8.51 30.80 -2.61
N ARG A 578 7.76 29.73 -2.29
CA ARG A 578 6.31 29.76 -2.14
C ARG A 578 5.91 29.73 -0.66
N PHE A 579 5.09 30.68 -0.23
CA PHE A 579 4.57 30.76 1.15
C PHE A 579 3.18 31.41 1.20
N ALA A 580 2.48 31.27 2.32
CA ALA A 580 1.21 31.93 2.55
C ALA A 580 1.28 33.10 3.53
N LEU A 581 0.43 34.10 3.28
CA LEU A 581 0.06 35.14 4.22
C LEU A 581 -0.88 34.58 5.31
N ASN A 582 -1.10 35.38 6.36
CA ASN A 582 -2.06 35.07 7.42
C ASN A 582 -3.14 36.16 7.46
N TRP A 583 -4.30 35.87 6.85
CA TRP A 583 -5.43 36.82 6.78
C TRP A 583 -5.88 37.27 8.18
N SER A 584 -6.11 36.34 9.11
CA SER A 584 -6.48 36.64 10.50
C SER A 584 -5.45 37.46 11.30
N LEU A 585 -4.21 37.57 10.81
CA LEU A 585 -3.16 38.39 11.41
C LEU A 585 -3.06 39.77 10.75
N ILE A 586 -3.31 39.86 9.43
CA ILE A 586 -3.27 41.11 8.66
C ILE A 586 -4.53 41.96 8.94
N LEU A 587 -5.71 41.34 8.92
CA LEU A 587 -7.00 41.96 9.24
C LEU A 587 -7.68 41.19 10.40
N PRO A 588 -7.34 41.45 11.68
CA PRO A 588 -7.89 40.69 12.81
C PRO A 588 -9.42 40.76 12.94
N GLN A 589 -10.03 41.89 12.53
CA GLN A 589 -11.49 42.06 12.50
C GLN A 589 -12.15 41.53 11.21
N GLY A 590 -11.35 41.30 10.15
CA GLY A 590 -11.81 40.86 8.84
C GLY A 590 -12.13 41.98 7.85
N ASP A 591 -12.19 43.22 8.31
CA ASP A 591 -12.35 44.44 7.51
C ASP A 591 -11.08 45.32 7.55
N LEU A 592 -11.12 46.46 6.84
CA LEU A 592 -10.04 47.44 6.82
C LEU A 592 -9.99 48.37 8.06
N SER A 593 -10.82 48.17 9.08
CA SER A 593 -10.89 49.08 10.25
C SER A 593 -9.63 49.05 11.13
N ASN A 594 -8.94 47.90 11.16
CA ASN A 594 -7.75 47.67 11.98
C ASN A 594 -6.72 46.83 11.22
N VAL A 595 -5.99 47.46 10.31
CA VAL A 595 -4.93 46.82 9.52
C VAL A 595 -3.65 46.66 10.35
N ASN A 596 -3.16 45.42 10.48
CA ASN A 596 -1.90 45.12 11.16
C ASN A 596 -0.70 45.49 10.25
N THR A 597 -0.26 46.74 10.37
CA THR A 597 0.82 47.31 9.56
C THR A 597 2.18 46.66 9.82
N ASP A 598 2.46 46.16 11.03
CA ASP A 598 3.71 45.45 11.32
C ASP A 598 3.75 44.04 10.72
N ALA A 599 2.62 43.35 10.62
CA ALA A 599 2.53 42.08 9.87
C ALA A 599 2.80 42.32 8.37
N LEU A 600 2.17 43.34 7.77
CA LEU A 600 2.43 43.73 6.38
C LEU A 600 3.90 44.14 6.17
N ARG A 601 4.49 44.89 7.11
CA ARG A 601 5.92 45.27 7.09
C ARG A 601 6.84 44.05 7.11
N TYR A 602 6.55 43.05 7.94
CA TYR A 602 7.31 41.80 7.96
C TYR A 602 7.24 41.09 6.60
N TYR A 603 6.05 40.96 6.00
CA TYR A 603 5.90 40.36 4.67
C TYR A 603 6.63 41.15 3.58
N ARG A 604 6.56 42.49 3.57
CA ARG A 604 7.38 43.34 2.66
C ARG A 604 8.87 43.09 2.84
N CYS A 605 9.34 42.96 4.08
CA CYS A 605 10.76 42.69 4.33
C CYS A 605 11.22 41.31 3.87
N VAL A 606 10.36 40.29 3.94
CA VAL A 606 10.64 38.96 3.35
C VAL A 606 10.76 39.08 1.82
N LEU A 607 9.79 39.74 1.18
CA LEU A 607 9.76 39.92 -0.27
C LEU A 607 10.91 40.79 -0.80
N TYR A 608 11.25 41.86 -0.09
CA TYR A 608 12.36 42.75 -0.41
C TYR A 608 13.72 42.02 -0.31
N GLU A 609 13.98 41.30 0.78
CA GLU A 609 15.24 40.55 0.93
C GLU A 609 15.30 39.32 0.00
N LEU A 610 14.16 38.75 -0.43
CA LEU A 610 14.12 37.76 -1.54
C LEU A 610 14.55 38.39 -2.86
N LYS A 611 13.90 39.48 -3.31
CA LYS A 611 14.19 40.07 -4.62
C LYS A 611 15.59 40.67 -4.71
N LYS A 612 16.13 41.14 -3.58
CA LYS A 612 17.54 41.58 -3.39
C LYS A 612 18.57 40.45 -3.52
N LEU A 613 18.16 39.19 -3.35
CA LEU A 613 18.97 37.99 -3.58
C LEU A 613 18.74 37.37 -4.99
N ASP A 614 17.98 38.06 -5.84
CA ASP A 614 17.45 37.58 -7.14
C ASP A 614 16.61 36.29 -7.02
N LEU A 615 15.77 36.24 -5.98
CA LEU A 615 14.87 35.13 -5.68
C LEU A 615 13.41 35.57 -5.86
N GLU A 616 12.63 34.74 -6.55
CA GLU A 616 11.24 35.00 -6.92
C GLU A 616 10.26 34.52 -5.83
N ALA A 617 9.18 35.27 -5.59
CA ALA A 617 8.17 34.94 -4.58
C ALA A 617 6.86 34.47 -5.21
N VAL A 618 6.30 33.37 -4.69
CA VAL A 618 4.94 32.91 -5.00
C VAL A 618 4.08 33.02 -3.75
N VAL A 619 3.18 34.01 -3.70
CA VAL A 619 2.43 34.33 -2.48
C VAL A 619 1.01 33.78 -2.55
N ILE A 620 0.63 33.07 -1.49
CA ILE A 620 -0.73 32.56 -1.29
C ILE A 620 -1.49 33.54 -0.39
N LEU A 621 -2.62 34.09 -0.85
CA LEU A 621 -3.44 35.02 -0.06
C LEU A 621 -4.10 34.33 1.13
N TYR A 622 -4.74 33.18 0.91
CA TYR A 622 -5.38 32.39 1.96
C TYR A 622 -4.96 30.91 1.91
N TYR A 623 -4.50 30.41 3.06
CA TYR A 623 -4.11 29.02 3.27
C TYR A 623 -4.93 28.45 4.43
N PRO A 624 -5.80 27.46 4.20
CA PRO A 624 -6.63 26.89 5.24
C PRO A 624 -5.79 26.09 6.24
N THR A 625 -5.93 26.42 7.52
CA THR A 625 -5.16 25.80 8.61
C THR A 625 -6.08 24.94 9.48
N HIS A 626 -6.28 23.68 9.10
CA HIS A 626 -7.16 22.71 9.78
C HIS A 626 -6.84 22.45 11.27
N GLN A 627 -5.67 22.87 11.76
CA GLN A 627 -5.28 22.78 13.18
C GLN A 627 -5.65 24.04 13.99
N ALA A 628 -6.02 25.14 13.32
CA ALA A 628 -6.47 26.38 13.96
C ALA A 628 -8.01 26.38 14.07
N PRO A 629 -8.59 26.85 15.20
CA PRO A 629 -10.04 26.78 15.44
C PRO A 629 -10.87 27.68 14.52
N ASN A 630 -10.21 28.56 13.77
CA ASN A 630 -10.79 29.52 12.83
C ASN A 630 -10.43 29.24 11.36
N LEU A 631 -9.78 28.10 11.05
CA LEU A 631 -9.30 27.74 9.71
C LEU A 631 -8.31 28.75 9.06
N GLY A 632 -7.87 29.78 9.79
CA GLY A 632 -7.09 30.92 9.28
C GLY A 632 -7.93 32.15 8.89
N LEU A 633 -9.26 32.11 9.05
CA LEU A 633 -10.15 33.26 8.88
C LEU A 633 -10.05 34.24 10.08
N PRO A 634 -10.20 35.55 9.85
CA PRO A 634 -10.46 36.53 10.91
C PRO A 634 -11.58 36.10 11.87
N GLY A 635 -11.43 36.44 13.16
CA GLY A 635 -12.32 35.97 14.22
C GLY A 635 -13.80 36.27 13.98
N PRO A 636 -14.18 37.53 13.64
CA PRO A 636 -15.56 37.88 13.33
C PRO A 636 -16.13 37.15 12.11
N LEU A 637 -15.35 36.98 11.05
CA LEU A 637 -15.80 36.26 9.84
C LEU A 637 -16.08 34.78 10.11
N GLN A 638 -15.24 34.12 10.93
CA GLN A 638 -15.53 32.76 11.39
C GLN A 638 -16.80 32.71 12.25
N ALA A 639 -17.00 33.68 13.15
CA ALA A 639 -18.19 33.76 14.00
C ALA A 639 -19.48 34.03 13.20
N SER A 640 -19.41 34.75 12.08
CA SER A 640 -20.53 34.99 11.17
C SER A 640 -20.82 33.84 10.18
N GLY A 641 -20.21 32.66 10.37
CA GLY A 641 -20.42 31.45 9.57
C GLY A 641 -19.29 31.08 8.61
N GLY A 642 -18.21 31.86 8.56
CA GLY A 642 -17.06 31.62 7.68
C GLY A 642 -17.47 31.51 6.21
N TRP A 643 -16.95 30.51 5.50
CA TRP A 643 -17.23 30.29 4.07
C TRP A 643 -18.68 29.91 3.74
N LEU A 644 -19.56 29.69 4.73
CA LEU A 644 -21.00 29.52 4.49
C LEU A 644 -21.69 30.86 4.21
N ASN A 645 -21.12 31.97 4.71
CA ASN A 645 -21.68 33.31 4.55
C ASN A 645 -21.05 34.01 3.34
N HIS A 646 -21.89 34.64 2.52
CA HIS A 646 -21.44 35.38 1.34
C HIS A 646 -20.64 36.65 1.69
N SER A 647 -20.83 37.25 2.89
CA SER A 647 -20.02 38.40 3.31
C SER A 647 -18.52 38.10 3.38
N THR A 648 -18.14 36.84 3.64
CA THR A 648 -16.74 36.36 3.61
C THR A 648 -16.12 36.45 2.21
N VAL A 649 -16.94 36.44 1.14
CA VAL A 649 -16.49 36.62 -0.25
C VAL A 649 -16.02 38.06 -0.48
N GLU A 650 -16.80 39.04 -0.04
CA GLU A 650 -16.47 40.47 -0.20
C GLU A 650 -15.29 40.87 0.69
N ALA A 651 -15.28 40.40 1.95
CA ALA A 651 -14.15 40.61 2.86
C ALA A 651 -12.84 39.98 2.32
N PHE A 652 -12.92 38.87 1.58
CA PHE A 652 -11.75 38.31 0.88
C PHE A 652 -11.31 39.18 -0.31
N GLN A 653 -12.24 39.82 -1.03
CA GLN A 653 -11.90 40.77 -2.11
C GLN A 653 -11.20 42.02 -1.55
N GLU A 654 -11.69 42.61 -0.45
CA GLU A 654 -11.02 43.74 0.23
C GLU A 654 -9.63 43.35 0.75
N TYR A 655 -9.49 42.18 1.35
CA TYR A 655 -8.21 41.63 1.79
C TYR A 655 -7.24 41.40 0.61
N ALA A 656 -7.72 40.89 -0.51
CA ALA A 656 -6.93 40.73 -1.73
C ALA A 656 -6.46 42.09 -2.28
N ALA A 657 -7.34 43.09 -2.33
CA ALA A 657 -7.03 44.46 -2.74
C ALA A 657 -5.87 45.04 -1.92
N LEU A 658 -5.97 44.94 -0.58
CA LEU A 658 -4.93 45.38 0.33
C LEU A 658 -3.61 44.64 0.09
N CYS A 659 -3.65 43.32 -0.13
CA CYS A 659 -2.45 42.54 -0.40
C CYS A 659 -1.78 42.91 -1.73
N TYR A 660 -2.54 43.09 -2.81
CA TYR A 660 -1.99 43.52 -4.10
C TYR A 660 -1.39 44.92 -4.00
N GLN A 661 -2.12 45.89 -3.44
CA GLN A 661 -1.63 47.27 -3.27
C GLN A 661 -0.37 47.34 -2.40
N GLN A 662 -0.29 46.54 -1.32
CA GLN A 662 0.74 46.68 -0.30
C GLN A 662 1.94 45.72 -0.47
N LEU A 663 1.88 44.76 -1.42
CA LEU A 663 2.91 43.75 -1.67
C LEU A 663 3.20 43.48 -3.17
N GLY A 664 2.29 43.85 -4.09
CA GLY A 664 2.31 43.44 -5.49
C GLY A 664 3.55 43.83 -6.29
N SER A 665 4.21 44.94 -5.94
CA SER A 665 5.48 45.38 -6.54
C SER A 665 6.65 44.41 -6.36
N TRP A 666 6.53 43.41 -5.49
CA TRP A 666 7.53 42.36 -5.27
C TRP A 666 7.02 40.94 -5.59
N VAL A 667 5.79 40.77 -6.10
CA VAL A 667 5.15 39.47 -6.29
C VAL A 667 4.63 39.29 -7.71
N ALA A 668 5.39 38.53 -8.50
CA ALA A 668 5.01 38.14 -9.85
C ALA A 668 3.88 37.08 -9.87
N TYR A 669 3.85 36.17 -8.90
CA TYR A 669 2.95 35.01 -8.90
C TYR A 669 2.07 34.97 -7.65
N TRP A 670 0.76 35.06 -7.86
CA TRP A 670 -0.27 35.00 -6.82
C TRP A 670 -1.07 33.70 -6.89
N ILE A 671 -1.44 33.17 -5.72
CA ILE A 671 -2.40 32.08 -5.56
C ILE A 671 -3.47 32.57 -4.59
N THR A 672 -4.74 32.64 -4.99
CA THR A 672 -5.79 33.15 -4.11
C THR A 672 -6.03 32.21 -2.92
N ILE A 673 -6.25 30.91 -3.17
CA ILE A 673 -6.64 29.93 -2.17
C ILE A 673 -5.86 28.62 -2.38
N ASN A 674 -5.21 28.09 -1.34
CA ASN A 674 -4.54 26.78 -1.40
C ASN A 674 -5.51 25.63 -1.01
N GLU A 675 -5.64 24.63 -1.90
CA GLU A 675 -6.42 23.39 -1.67
C GLU A 675 -7.87 23.62 -1.15
N PRO A 676 -8.69 24.48 -1.81
CA PRO A 676 -10.08 24.72 -1.39
C PRO A 676 -10.92 23.43 -1.39
N ASN A 677 -10.58 22.47 -2.25
CA ASN A 677 -11.19 21.13 -2.32
C ASN A 677 -10.92 20.24 -1.09
N ARG A 678 -9.97 20.60 -0.21
CA ARG A 678 -9.74 19.96 1.09
C ARG A 678 -10.32 20.76 2.25
N LEU A 679 -10.37 22.09 2.13
CA LEU A 679 -11.04 22.96 3.10
C LEU A 679 -12.51 22.54 3.32
N ILE A 680 -13.21 22.15 2.25
CA ILE A 680 -14.62 21.73 2.36
C ILE A 680 -14.84 20.46 3.20
N ASP A 681 -13.85 19.60 3.40
CA ASP A 681 -13.99 18.39 4.25
C ASP A 681 -14.15 18.71 5.75
N VAL A 682 -13.96 19.97 6.17
CA VAL A 682 -14.29 20.43 7.53
C VAL A 682 -15.80 20.54 7.75
N TYR A 683 -16.57 20.82 6.69
CA TYR A 683 -18.02 20.99 6.78
C TYR A 683 -18.72 19.64 6.86
N SER A 684 -19.57 19.47 7.87
CA SER A 684 -20.04 18.16 8.29
C SER A 684 -21.25 17.67 7.48
N ASN A 685 -22.03 18.56 6.87
CA ASN A 685 -23.17 18.19 6.04
C ASN A 685 -22.97 18.53 4.56
N TRP A 686 -23.63 17.75 3.69
CA TRP A 686 -23.54 17.87 2.24
C TRP A 686 -23.78 19.29 1.70
N LYS A 687 -24.80 19.99 2.21
CA LYS A 687 -25.20 21.32 1.71
C LYS A 687 -24.17 22.39 2.11
N GLU A 688 -23.64 22.31 3.32
CA GLU A 688 -22.54 23.17 3.78
C GLU A 688 -21.29 23.02 2.89
N LYS A 689 -20.89 21.78 2.56
CA LYS A 689 -19.73 21.53 1.68
C LYS A 689 -19.88 22.25 0.33
N GLN A 690 -21.07 22.17 -0.29
CA GLN A 690 -21.31 22.82 -1.59
C GLN A 690 -21.45 24.33 -1.47
N GLN A 691 -22.10 24.86 -0.42
CA GLN A 691 -22.21 26.31 -0.21
C GLN A 691 -20.84 26.95 0.06
N ALA A 692 -19.98 26.28 0.83
CA ALA A 692 -18.60 26.69 1.04
C ALA A 692 -17.79 26.62 -0.27
N ALA A 693 -17.93 25.55 -1.06
CA ALA A 693 -17.28 25.44 -2.37
C ALA A 693 -17.69 26.58 -3.33
N HIS A 694 -18.99 26.89 -3.39
CA HIS A 694 -19.56 27.98 -4.19
C HIS A 694 -18.94 29.33 -3.79
N ASN A 695 -18.99 29.69 -2.51
CA ASN A 695 -18.44 30.95 -2.01
C ASN A 695 -16.90 31.03 -2.18
N LEU A 696 -16.17 29.93 -2.02
CA LEU A 696 -14.72 29.86 -2.28
C LEU A 696 -14.37 30.12 -3.76
N LEU A 697 -15.17 29.62 -4.70
CA LEU A 697 -14.99 29.85 -6.13
C LEU A 697 -15.23 31.33 -6.47
N LEU A 698 -16.31 31.93 -5.96
CA LEU A 698 -16.60 33.36 -6.16
C LEU A 698 -15.51 34.25 -5.54
N ALA A 699 -14.99 33.90 -4.37
CA ALA A 699 -13.93 34.66 -3.69
C ALA A 699 -12.61 34.62 -4.50
N HIS A 700 -12.27 33.47 -5.08
CA HIS A 700 -11.17 33.36 -6.04
C HIS A 700 -11.42 34.24 -7.29
N ALA A 701 -12.61 34.17 -7.88
CA ALA A 701 -12.96 34.93 -9.09
C ALA A 701 -12.89 36.45 -8.86
N LYS A 702 -13.56 36.96 -7.82
CA LYS A 702 -13.57 38.38 -7.42
C LYS A 702 -12.18 38.93 -7.11
N ALA A 703 -11.32 38.13 -6.47
CA ALA A 703 -9.92 38.51 -6.22
C ALA A 703 -9.06 38.50 -7.51
N TRP A 704 -9.33 37.60 -8.46
CA TRP A 704 -8.63 37.56 -9.74
C TRP A 704 -9.09 38.68 -10.69
N ARG A 705 -10.40 38.95 -10.77
CA ARG A 705 -10.99 40.07 -11.54
C ARG A 705 -10.58 41.44 -11.02
N LEU A 706 -10.23 41.56 -9.74
CA LEU A 706 -9.59 42.76 -9.21
C LEU A 706 -8.17 42.92 -9.77
N TYR A 707 -7.35 41.88 -9.69
CA TYR A 707 -5.99 41.89 -10.20
C TYR A 707 -5.93 42.12 -11.72
N GLU A 708 -6.81 41.47 -12.51
CA GLU A 708 -6.97 41.66 -13.97
C GLU A 708 -7.19 43.13 -14.32
N ARG A 709 -8.08 43.82 -13.59
CA ARG A 709 -8.40 45.25 -13.82
C ARG A 709 -7.26 46.19 -13.44
N GLU A 710 -6.59 45.93 -12.32
CA GLU A 710 -5.49 46.79 -11.82
C GLU A 710 -4.18 46.61 -12.62
N HIS A 711 -3.95 45.42 -13.20
CA HIS A 711 -2.67 45.04 -13.80
C HIS A 711 -2.77 44.67 -15.29
N ALA A 712 -3.79 45.15 -16.01
CA ALA A 712 -4.15 44.75 -17.39
C ALA A 712 -3.03 44.85 -18.46
N GLY A 713 -1.90 45.52 -18.18
CA GLY A 713 -0.71 45.57 -19.04
C GLY A 713 0.41 44.58 -18.68
N ASN A 714 0.24 43.73 -17.66
CA ASN A 714 1.26 42.79 -17.19
C ASN A 714 1.34 41.55 -18.12
N PRO A 715 2.49 41.25 -18.75
CA PRO A 715 2.62 40.08 -19.64
C PRO A 715 2.37 38.72 -18.95
N LEU A 716 2.42 38.65 -17.61
CA LEU A 716 2.09 37.44 -16.85
C LEU A 716 0.58 37.10 -16.83
N LEU A 717 -0.31 38.04 -17.17
CA LEU A 717 -1.73 37.72 -17.39
C LEU A 717 -1.94 36.88 -18.67
N GLY A 718 -1.03 36.99 -19.64
CA GLY A 718 -1.06 36.27 -20.91
C GLY A 718 -2.17 36.72 -21.86
N THR A 719 -2.28 36.06 -23.01
CA THR A 719 -3.52 36.09 -23.80
C THR A 719 -4.62 35.39 -23.01
N ARG A 720 -5.75 36.08 -22.82
CA ARG A 720 -6.96 35.56 -22.15
C ARG A 720 -7.26 34.12 -22.61
N TYR A 721 -7.53 33.20 -21.69
CA TYR A 721 -7.83 31.81 -22.04
C TYR A 721 -9.25 31.71 -22.64
N GLU A 722 -9.35 31.98 -23.94
CA GLU A 722 -10.58 31.85 -24.72
C GLU A 722 -10.87 30.37 -25.01
N GLU A 723 -11.47 29.70 -24.03
CA GLU A 723 -11.89 28.32 -24.18
C GLU A 723 -13.02 28.17 -25.19
N LYS A 724 -12.83 27.29 -26.18
CA LYS A 724 -13.89 26.94 -27.14
C LYS A 724 -15.03 26.22 -26.42
N GLN A 725 -16.08 26.99 -26.10
CA GLN A 725 -17.41 26.50 -25.73
C GLN A 725 -17.45 25.54 -24.53
N SER A 726 -16.61 25.77 -23.51
CA SER A 726 -16.94 25.25 -22.18
C SER A 726 -18.11 26.03 -21.57
N LYS A 727 -19.03 25.29 -20.96
CA LYS A 727 -20.09 25.85 -20.12
C LYS A 727 -19.51 26.01 -18.73
N VAL A 728 -19.40 27.25 -18.24
CA VAL A 728 -18.87 27.56 -16.90
C VAL A 728 -19.90 27.09 -15.87
N ASP A 729 -19.64 25.94 -15.27
CA ASP A 729 -20.58 25.22 -14.41
C ASP A 729 -19.83 24.11 -13.64
N TYR A 730 -20.51 23.44 -12.69
CA TYR A 730 -19.98 22.21 -12.10
C TYR A 730 -19.90 21.08 -13.14
N PRO A 731 -18.93 20.13 -13.04
CA PRO A 731 -18.80 19.02 -13.98
C PRO A 731 -20.09 18.21 -14.12
N GLU A 732 -20.52 17.94 -15.35
CA GLU A 732 -21.76 17.20 -15.62
C GLU A 732 -21.68 15.76 -15.10
N GLU A 733 -20.47 15.17 -15.08
CA GLU A 733 -20.17 13.87 -14.47
C GLU A 733 -20.43 13.85 -12.95
N MET A 734 -20.21 14.99 -12.28
CA MET A 734 -20.45 15.16 -10.84
C MET A 734 -21.94 15.39 -10.56
N LYS A 735 -22.62 16.23 -11.35
CA LYS A 735 -24.07 16.49 -11.23
C LYS A 735 -24.87 15.20 -11.37
N ALA A 736 -24.67 14.45 -12.45
CA ALA A 736 -25.42 13.23 -12.74
C ALA A 736 -25.26 12.16 -11.64
N TYR A 737 -24.05 11.98 -11.10
CA TYR A 737 -23.83 11.07 -9.97
C TYR A 737 -24.60 11.49 -8.72
N LEU A 738 -24.63 12.79 -8.41
CA LEU A 738 -25.28 13.31 -7.21
C LEU A 738 -26.81 13.32 -7.32
N GLU A 739 -27.35 13.57 -8.52
CA GLU A 739 -28.78 13.48 -8.82
C GLU A 739 -29.28 12.05 -8.65
N GLU A 740 -28.55 11.06 -9.19
CA GLU A 740 -28.84 9.64 -8.97
C GLU A 740 -28.70 9.24 -7.50
N ARG A 741 -27.66 9.71 -6.80
CA ARG A 741 -27.49 9.50 -5.34
C ARG A 741 -28.66 10.09 -4.55
N ALA A 742 -29.15 11.29 -4.90
CA ALA A 742 -30.30 11.91 -4.26
C ALA A 742 -31.59 11.12 -4.53
N ARG A 743 -31.81 10.68 -5.77
CA ARG A 743 -32.94 9.83 -6.19
C ARG A 743 -32.97 8.51 -5.41
N VAL A 744 -31.83 7.82 -5.31
CA VAL A 744 -31.70 6.52 -4.60
C VAL A 744 -31.88 6.67 -3.08
N MET A 745 -31.46 7.80 -2.50
CA MET A 745 -31.61 8.08 -1.06
C MET A 745 -32.91 8.81 -0.67
N GLY A 746 -33.77 9.15 -1.64
CA GLY A 746 -35.02 9.88 -1.40
C GLY A 746 -34.83 11.31 -0.87
N LEU A 747 -33.73 11.98 -1.20
CA LEU A 747 -33.45 13.34 -0.74
C LEU A 747 -34.16 14.40 -1.60
N PRO A 748 -34.88 15.38 -1.00
CA PRO A 748 -35.57 16.41 -1.76
C PRO A 748 -34.63 17.56 -2.19
N GLY A 749 -34.75 17.95 -3.48
CA GLY A 749 -34.12 19.11 -4.09
C GLY A 749 -32.85 18.81 -4.90
N SER A 750 -32.36 19.81 -5.65
CA SER A 750 -31.06 19.72 -6.33
C SER A 750 -29.94 19.42 -5.32
N PRO A 751 -28.98 18.51 -5.64
CA PRO A 751 -27.83 18.29 -4.79
C PRO A 751 -26.90 19.52 -4.74
N LEU A 752 -26.71 20.18 -5.89
CA LEU A 752 -25.75 21.27 -6.09
C LEU A 752 -26.45 22.64 -6.19
N PRO A 753 -25.80 23.73 -5.74
CA PRO A 753 -26.19 25.08 -6.12
C PRO A 753 -25.94 25.30 -7.61
N SER A 754 -26.76 26.14 -8.24
CA SER A 754 -26.61 26.55 -9.64
C SER A 754 -26.00 27.93 -9.72
N PHE A 755 -24.93 28.11 -10.51
CA PHE A 755 -24.44 29.44 -10.84
C PHE A 755 -25.47 30.24 -11.65
N THR A 756 -25.74 31.47 -11.22
CA THR A 756 -26.40 32.52 -12.01
C THR A 756 -25.49 32.96 -13.16
N GLU A 757 -26.03 33.60 -14.21
CA GLU A 757 -25.20 33.96 -15.36
C GLU A 757 -24.11 34.99 -15.00
N THR A 758 -24.40 35.94 -14.10
CA THR A 758 -23.40 36.88 -13.57
C THR A 758 -22.26 36.17 -12.84
N GLU A 759 -22.54 35.11 -12.07
CA GLU A 759 -21.49 34.29 -11.44
C GLU A 759 -20.69 33.50 -12.48
N ARG A 760 -21.33 33.01 -13.56
CA ARG A 760 -20.64 32.35 -14.69
C ARG A 760 -19.72 33.30 -15.43
N GLU A 761 -20.14 34.54 -15.66
CA GLU A 761 -19.32 35.59 -16.27
C GLU A 761 -18.13 35.96 -15.36
N GLU A 762 -18.38 36.17 -14.07
CA GLU A 762 -17.33 36.44 -13.07
C GLU A 762 -16.27 35.33 -13.08
N LEU A 763 -16.68 34.06 -13.05
CA LEU A 763 -15.82 32.86 -13.08
C LEU A 763 -15.16 32.55 -14.44
N ARG A 764 -15.61 33.15 -15.56
CA ARG A 764 -15.17 32.73 -16.90
C ARG A 764 -13.70 33.09 -17.17
N GLY A 765 -12.82 32.10 -17.03
CA GLY A 765 -11.40 32.20 -17.38
C GLY A 765 -10.54 32.90 -16.32
N THR A 766 -10.90 32.82 -15.02
CA THR A 766 -10.18 33.50 -13.92
C THR A 766 -8.86 32.85 -13.50
N LEU A 767 -8.05 32.43 -14.48
CA LEU A 767 -6.76 31.77 -14.23
C LEU A 767 -5.75 32.06 -15.34
N SER A 768 -4.50 32.29 -14.95
CA SER A 768 -3.36 32.50 -15.87
C SER A 768 -2.45 31.27 -15.97
N PHE A 769 -2.51 30.38 -14.97
CA PHE A 769 -1.80 29.09 -14.93
C PHE A 769 -2.53 28.12 -14.00
N ILE A 770 -2.25 26.81 -14.12
CA ILE A 770 -2.80 25.77 -13.26
C ILE A 770 -1.80 25.45 -12.13
N ALA A 771 -2.17 25.80 -10.90
CA ALA A 771 -1.45 25.44 -9.68
C ALA A 771 -1.86 24.03 -9.21
N LEU A 772 -0.94 23.06 -9.26
CA LEU A 772 -1.19 21.66 -8.90
C LEU A 772 -0.37 21.25 -7.68
N ASN A 773 -1.02 20.90 -6.57
CA ASN A 773 -0.37 20.17 -5.48
C ASN A 773 -0.54 18.66 -5.70
N HIS A 774 0.55 17.89 -5.68
CA HIS A 774 0.52 16.44 -5.90
C HIS A 774 1.49 15.69 -4.99
N PHE A 775 0.98 14.71 -4.24
CA PHE A 775 1.75 13.96 -3.22
C PHE A 775 1.74 12.43 -3.44
N THR A 776 0.61 11.86 -3.85
CA THR A 776 0.38 10.41 -3.92
C THR A 776 -0.69 10.10 -4.95
N THR A 777 -0.65 8.91 -5.54
CA THR A 777 -1.85 8.30 -6.13
C THR A 777 -2.62 7.55 -5.04
N ARG A 778 -3.93 7.42 -5.22
CA ARG A 778 -4.79 6.47 -4.49
C ARG A 778 -5.48 5.56 -5.51
N LEU A 779 -5.78 4.34 -5.12
CA LEU A 779 -6.65 3.46 -5.90
C LEU A 779 -8.09 3.67 -5.44
N VAL A 780 -9.04 3.40 -6.34
CA VAL A 780 -10.48 3.48 -6.05
C VAL A 780 -11.19 2.25 -6.61
N SER A 781 -12.29 1.88 -5.97
CA SER A 781 -13.25 0.85 -6.41
C SER A 781 -14.67 1.39 -6.20
N PRO A 782 -15.66 1.06 -7.04
CA PRO A 782 -17.05 1.46 -6.81
C PRO A 782 -17.56 1.05 -5.42
N TYR A 783 -18.35 1.90 -4.77
CA TYR A 783 -19.04 1.57 -3.52
C TYR A 783 -20.40 0.94 -3.85
N LEU A 784 -20.57 -0.36 -3.56
CA LEU A 784 -21.83 -1.06 -3.85
C LEU A 784 -22.92 -0.68 -2.84
N HIS A 785 -23.98 -0.02 -3.34
CA HIS A 785 -25.15 0.42 -2.57
C HIS A 785 -26.11 -0.75 -2.24
N THR A 786 -25.71 -1.64 -1.32
CA THR A 786 -26.58 -2.72 -0.82
C THR A 786 -27.49 -2.23 0.31
N LYS A 787 -28.73 -2.74 0.39
CA LYS A 787 -29.73 -2.31 1.41
C LYS A 787 -29.25 -2.49 2.86
N GLY A 788 -28.35 -3.43 3.14
CA GLY A 788 -27.78 -3.63 4.47
C GLY A 788 -26.73 -2.60 4.90
N ASN A 789 -25.93 -2.08 3.95
CA ASN A 789 -24.78 -1.22 4.27
C ASN A 789 -25.18 0.15 4.87
N PHE A 790 -26.39 0.62 4.58
CA PHE A 790 -26.91 1.92 5.04
C PHE A 790 -27.05 2.05 6.57
N GLN A 791 -27.00 0.95 7.35
CA GLN A 791 -27.14 1.00 8.80
C GLN A 791 -25.83 1.16 9.59
N GLN A 792 -24.65 0.95 8.99
CA GLN A 792 -23.38 0.93 9.75
C GLN A 792 -22.40 2.08 9.45
N LYS A 793 -22.57 2.84 8.37
CA LYS A 793 -21.86 4.10 8.09
C LYS A 793 -22.59 4.89 7.01
N GLN A 794 -22.45 6.22 7.04
CA GLN A 794 -22.80 7.04 5.88
C GLN A 794 -21.88 6.65 4.70
N PRO A 795 -22.41 6.41 3.48
CA PRO A 795 -21.58 6.05 2.33
C PRO A 795 -20.66 7.22 1.92
N PRO A 796 -19.46 6.96 1.37
CA PRO A 796 -18.53 8.01 0.96
C PRO A 796 -19.18 8.97 -0.06
N ASP A 797 -19.00 10.28 0.13
CA ASP A 797 -19.64 11.30 -0.73
C ASP A 797 -19.28 11.19 -2.23
N HIS A 798 -18.12 10.59 -2.51
CA HIS A 798 -17.54 10.37 -3.84
C HIS A 798 -17.82 8.96 -4.41
N GLY A 799 -18.74 8.18 -3.81
CA GLY A 799 -19.22 6.91 -4.38
C GLY A 799 -18.20 5.78 -4.51
N CYS A 800 -17.00 5.91 -3.94
CA CYS A 800 -15.91 4.96 -4.09
C CYS A 800 -15.31 4.54 -2.75
N LEU A 801 -14.78 3.32 -2.69
CA LEU A 801 -13.85 2.87 -1.66
C LEU A 801 -12.42 3.25 -2.06
N ILE A 802 -11.69 3.93 -1.17
CA ILE A 802 -10.26 4.21 -1.36
C ILE A 802 -9.45 2.96 -0.99
N LEU A 803 -8.60 2.50 -1.91
CA LEU A 803 -7.75 1.33 -1.78
C LEU A 803 -6.25 1.71 -1.83
N SER A 804 -5.40 0.80 -1.36
CA SER A 804 -3.95 0.87 -1.46
C SER A 804 -3.39 -0.36 -2.18
N ASP A 805 -2.38 -0.16 -3.03
CA ASP A 805 -1.59 -1.27 -3.59
C ASP A 805 -0.57 -1.71 -2.52
N PRO A 806 -0.62 -2.94 -2.00
CA PRO A 806 0.29 -3.40 -0.95
C PRO A 806 1.71 -3.71 -1.48
N THR A 807 2.00 -3.37 -2.74
CA THR A 807 3.33 -3.42 -3.37
C THR A 807 3.91 -2.04 -3.69
N TRP A 808 3.20 -0.94 -3.44
CA TRP A 808 3.79 0.41 -3.55
C TRP A 808 4.58 0.75 -2.28
N SER A 809 5.86 1.11 -2.44
CA SER A 809 6.64 1.76 -1.37
C SER A 809 5.83 2.92 -0.78
N SER A 810 5.77 2.98 0.55
CA SER A 810 4.96 3.97 1.25
C SER A 810 5.76 4.59 2.40
N SER A 811 5.47 5.86 2.69
CA SER A 811 6.04 6.56 3.84
C SER A 811 5.52 5.99 5.16
N ARG A 812 6.09 6.45 6.29
CA ARG A 812 5.65 6.03 7.63
C ARG A 812 4.21 6.43 7.94
N LEU A 813 3.66 7.43 7.23
CA LEU A 813 2.26 7.88 7.34
C LEU A 813 1.33 7.26 6.28
N GLY A 814 1.80 6.30 5.47
CA GLY A 814 0.98 5.65 4.45
C GLY A 814 0.69 6.52 3.21
N GLN A 815 1.57 7.47 2.90
CA GLN A 815 1.62 8.12 1.59
C GLN A 815 2.32 7.16 0.62
N ALA A 816 1.66 6.79 -0.49
CA ALA A 816 2.24 5.87 -1.46
C ALA A 816 3.12 6.63 -2.46
N LEU A 817 4.32 6.13 -2.70
CA LEU A 817 5.23 6.66 -3.72
C LEU A 817 4.84 6.06 -5.06
N VAL A 818 4.24 6.90 -5.91
CA VAL A 818 3.71 6.51 -7.23
C VAL A 818 4.12 7.57 -8.26
N PRO A 819 5.41 7.62 -8.66
CA PRO A 819 5.94 8.69 -9.51
C PRO A 819 5.17 8.85 -10.83
N GLN A 820 4.85 7.74 -11.49
CA GLN A 820 4.05 7.70 -12.73
C GLN A 820 2.62 8.25 -12.54
N GLY A 821 2.17 8.38 -11.29
CA GLY A 821 0.93 9.06 -10.92
C GLY A 821 0.96 10.56 -11.20
N LEU A 822 2.11 11.21 -10.97
CA LEU A 822 2.32 12.62 -11.31
C LEU A 822 2.20 12.83 -12.82
N ARG A 823 2.93 12.04 -13.62
CA ARG A 823 2.84 12.09 -15.10
C ARG A 823 1.42 11.87 -15.60
N LYS A 824 0.67 10.94 -15.00
CA LYS A 824 -0.74 10.69 -15.35
C LYS A 824 -1.66 11.87 -15.04
N VAL A 825 -1.54 12.51 -13.87
CA VAL A 825 -2.39 13.68 -13.56
C VAL A 825 -2.00 14.90 -14.40
N LEU A 826 -0.71 15.13 -14.68
CA LEU A 826 -0.25 16.19 -15.59
C LEU A 826 -0.84 16.02 -17.00
N ASN A 827 -0.84 14.79 -17.52
CA ASN A 827 -1.49 14.46 -18.78
C ASN A 827 -3.00 14.72 -18.73
N TRP A 828 -3.69 14.22 -17.71
CA TRP A 828 -5.14 14.38 -17.58
C TRP A 828 -5.54 15.87 -17.50
N VAL A 829 -4.84 16.67 -16.71
CA VAL A 829 -5.06 18.13 -16.61
C VAL A 829 -4.82 18.80 -17.97
N SER A 830 -3.67 18.53 -18.61
CA SER A 830 -3.30 19.13 -19.90
C SER A 830 -4.20 18.69 -21.06
N GLN A 831 -4.88 17.56 -20.95
CA GLN A 831 -5.88 17.08 -21.90
C GLN A 831 -7.29 17.63 -21.61
N ARG A 832 -7.69 17.73 -20.34
CA ARG A 832 -9.05 18.17 -19.92
C ARG A 832 -9.24 19.68 -19.98
N TYR A 833 -8.19 20.46 -19.78
CA TYR A 833 -8.20 21.94 -19.72
C TYR A 833 -7.28 22.60 -20.77
N GLY A 834 -6.92 21.88 -21.83
CA GLY A 834 -6.11 22.41 -22.93
C GLY A 834 -4.60 22.41 -22.69
N ARG A 835 -3.83 22.11 -23.74
CA ARG A 835 -2.37 21.93 -23.66
C ARG A 835 -1.58 23.24 -23.57
N ALA A 836 -2.21 24.38 -23.87
CA ALA A 836 -1.55 25.68 -23.88
C ALA A 836 -1.34 26.27 -22.47
N LEU A 837 -2.23 25.97 -21.52
CA LEU A 837 -2.14 26.54 -20.16
C LEU A 837 -0.84 26.11 -19.45
N PRO A 838 -0.07 27.04 -18.86
CA PRO A 838 1.07 26.70 -18.02
C PRO A 838 0.62 25.88 -16.80
N ILE A 839 1.35 24.82 -16.47
CA ILE A 839 1.14 24.03 -15.24
C ILE A 839 2.34 24.21 -14.32
N ILE A 840 2.09 24.50 -13.04
CA ILE A 840 3.10 24.61 -11.99
C ILE A 840 2.76 23.64 -10.87
N ILE A 841 3.69 22.74 -10.52
CA ILE A 841 3.51 21.82 -9.40
C ILE A 841 3.85 22.58 -8.11
N THR A 842 2.84 23.21 -7.50
CA THR A 842 3.01 24.17 -6.41
C THR A 842 3.28 23.55 -5.04
N ALA A 843 3.08 22.25 -4.86
CA ALA A 843 3.63 21.48 -3.75
C ALA A 843 3.74 19.99 -4.09
N SER A 844 4.90 19.39 -3.82
CA SER A 844 5.12 17.94 -3.87
C SER A 844 6.21 17.52 -2.88
N GLY A 845 5.99 16.45 -2.12
CA GLY A 845 6.94 16.00 -1.09
C GLY A 845 6.50 14.72 -0.38
N VAL A 846 7.34 14.20 0.51
CA VAL A 846 7.08 12.99 1.31
C VAL A 846 7.59 13.14 2.74
N ASP A 847 6.89 12.53 3.71
CA ASP A 847 7.41 12.44 5.06
C ASP A 847 8.55 11.41 5.14
N ASP A 848 9.67 11.82 5.72
CA ASP A 848 10.82 10.97 5.99
C ASP A 848 11.41 11.42 7.33
N GLN A 849 11.44 10.46 8.25
CA GLN A 849 11.78 10.61 9.65
C GLN A 849 13.30 10.53 9.91
N ALA A 850 14.10 10.27 8.86
CA ALA A 850 15.54 10.31 8.97
C ALA A 850 16.02 11.74 9.31
N PRO A 851 16.85 11.92 10.35
CA PRO A 851 17.29 13.24 10.79
C PRO A 851 18.34 13.87 9.86
N VAL A 852 18.99 13.06 9.02
CA VAL A 852 20.05 13.46 8.06
C VAL A 852 19.92 12.65 6.75
N GLU A 853 20.05 11.32 6.80
CA GLU A 853 20.08 10.44 5.63
C GLU A 853 18.68 10.04 5.15
N ASP A 854 17.97 11.00 4.57
CA ASP A 854 16.58 10.90 4.13
C ASP A 854 16.41 10.28 2.74
N LYS A 855 16.81 9.00 2.62
CA LYS A 855 16.75 8.24 1.37
C LYS A 855 15.36 8.25 0.73
N LEU A 856 14.27 8.22 1.51
CA LEU A 856 12.91 8.18 0.94
C LEU A 856 12.60 9.49 0.24
N ARG A 857 13.04 10.62 0.82
CA ARG A 857 12.93 11.95 0.20
C ARG A 857 13.82 12.07 -1.03
N GLN A 858 15.06 11.55 -1.00
CA GLN A 858 15.96 11.51 -2.16
C GLN A 858 15.37 10.72 -3.33
N HIS A 859 14.86 9.50 -3.07
CA HIS A 859 14.22 8.67 -4.08
C HIS A 859 12.93 9.32 -4.63
N PHE A 860 12.10 9.91 -3.76
CA PHE A 860 10.91 10.66 -4.15
C PHE A 860 11.26 11.81 -5.11
N LEU A 861 12.23 12.66 -4.75
CA LEU A 861 12.64 13.80 -5.58
C LEU A 861 13.11 13.36 -6.96
N THR A 862 14.04 12.41 -7.01
CA THR A 862 14.60 11.89 -8.27
C THR A 862 13.51 11.30 -9.17
N SER A 863 12.67 10.43 -8.62
CA SER A 863 11.66 9.70 -9.40
C SER A 863 10.47 10.58 -9.85
N TYR A 864 9.98 11.49 -8.99
CA TYR A 864 8.89 12.40 -9.37
C TYR A 864 9.37 13.47 -10.36
N LEU A 865 10.61 13.97 -10.24
CA LEU A 865 11.19 14.88 -11.24
C LEU A 865 11.48 14.17 -12.57
N GLN A 866 11.86 12.90 -12.57
CA GLN A 866 11.96 12.09 -13.79
C GLN A 866 10.61 11.97 -14.51
N GLU A 867 9.53 11.66 -13.79
CA GLU A 867 8.19 11.56 -14.38
C GLU A 867 7.61 12.93 -14.78
N ALA A 868 7.98 14.01 -14.10
CA ALA A 868 7.70 15.38 -14.54
C ALA A 868 8.47 15.77 -15.82
N LEU A 869 9.73 15.34 -15.96
CA LEU A 869 10.51 15.55 -17.18
C LEU A 869 9.92 14.76 -18.36
N LYS A 870 9.47 13.52 -18.13
CA LYS A 870 8.74 12.73 -19.14
C LYS A 870 7.44 13.41 -19.57
N ALA A 871 6.67 13.96 -18.63
CA ALA A 871 5.46 14.73 -18.96
C ALA A 871 5.78 15.96 -19.82
N HIS A 872 6.88 16.66 -19.53
CA HIS A 872 7.31 17.81 -20.33
C HIS A 872 7.81 17.42 -21.73
N GLN A 873 8.76 16.48 -21.81
CA GLN A 873 9.48 16.18 -23.06
C GLN A 873 8.76 15.18 -23.98
N LEU A 874 8.19 14.10 -23.42
CA LEU A 874 7.53 13.05 -24.20
C LEU A 874 6.07 13.41 -24.49
N ASP A 875 5.35 13.86 -23.45
CA ASP A 875 3.90 14.10 -23.54
C ASP A 875 3.55 15.56 -23.94
N ARG A 876 4.57 16.43 -24.02
CA ARG A 876 4.48 17.85 -24.40
C ARG A 876 3.60 18.70 -23.48
N VAL A 877 3.58 18.39 -22.18
CA VAL A 877 2.92 19.22 -21.16
C VAL A 877 3.69 20.54 -20.97
N ASN A 878 2.98 21.68 -20.95
CA ASN A 878 3.53 23.02 -20.68
C ASN A 878 3.85 23.21 -19.18
N LEU A 879 4.68 22.33 -18.63
CA LEU A 879 5.12 22.36 -17.24
C LEU A 879 6.19 23.46 -17.04
N ARG A 880 5.96 24.36 -16.06
CA ARG A 880 6.83 25.51 -15.78
C ARG A 880 7.50 25.49 -14.41
N GLY A 881 7.13 24.61 -13.50
CA GLY A 881 7.76 24.59 -12.17
C GLY A 881 7.46 23.37 -11.31
N PHE A 882 8.34 23.14 -10.34
CA PHE A 882 8.22 22.10 -9.32
C PHE A 882 8.66 22.63 -7.95
N TYR A 883 7.76 22.62 -6.97
CA TYR A 883 7.98 23.17 -5.63
C TYR A 883 8.02 22.05 -4.58
N VAL A 884 9.17 21.86 -3.94
CA VAL A 884 9.36 20.83 -2.92
C VAL A 884 8.69 21.23 -1.61
N TRP A 885 7.85 20.34 -1.07
CA TRP A 885 7.25 20.45 0.26
C TRP A 885 8.08 19.63 1.27
N LYS A 886 8.81 20.23 2.21
CA LYS A 886 8.93 21.67 2.51
C LYS A 886 10.32 22.08 2.97
N LEU A 887 10.54 23.35 3.30
CA LEU A 887 11.85 23.81 3.79
C LEU A 887 12.22 23.16 5.13
N GLN A 888 11.46 23.40 6.22
CA GLN A 888 11.89 23.08 7.58
C GLN A 888 10.85 22.29 8.40
N ASP A 889 11.32 21.28 9.14
CA ASP A 889 10.54 20.53 10.15
C ASP A 889 10.34 21.35 11.44
N ARG A 890 9.37 22.28 11.47
CA ARG A 890 9.02 22.99 12.73
C ARG A 890 8.09 22.19 13.65
N HIS A 891 7.25 21.33 13.06
CA HIS A 891 6.33 20.42 13.76
C HIS A 891 6.29 19.09 13.00
N ALA A 892 5.85 18.01 13.66
CA ALA A 892 5.48 16.79 12.93
C ALA A 892 4.21 17.04 12.09
N PRO A 893 4.06 16.44 10.89
CA PRO A 893 4.92 15.41 10.28
C PRO A 893 6.19 15.95 9.60
N GLN A 894 7.25 15.13 9.58
CA GLN A 894 8.58 15.51 9.09
C GLN A 894 8.70 15.48 7.55
N PHE A 895 8.30 16.57 6.89
CA PHE A 895 8.41 16.79 5.43
C PHE A 895 9.62 17.65 5.02
N GLY A 896 10.29 18.29 5.97
CA GLY A 896 11.34 19.28 5.74
C GLY A 896 12.63 18.73 5.16
N LEU A 897 13.24 19.50 4.25
CA LEU A 897 14.64 19.36 3.84
C LEU A 897 15.62 19.68 4.97
N PHE A 898 15.22 20.53 5.93
CA PHE A 898 15.95 20.82 7.16
C PHE A 898 15.23 20.22 8.37
N SER A 899 15.94 19.41 9.16
CA SER A 899 15.50 19.03 10.50
C SER A 899 15.70 20.19 11.48
N SER A 900 14.81 20.36 12.45
CA SER A 900 14.88 21.43 13.46
C SER A 900 14.91 20.85 14.87
N THR A 901 16.06 20.95 15.53
CA THR A 901 16.28 20.43 16.90
C THR A 901 16.90 21.51 17.77
N HIS A 902 16.28 21.83 18.92
CA HIS A 902 16.76 22.86 19.85
C HIS A 902 17.09 24.21 19.16
N HIS A 903 16.18 24.66 18.29
CA HIS A 903 16.31 25.87 17.44
C HIS A 903 17.47 25.87 16.43
N GLN A 904 18.29 24.82 16.36
CA GLN A 904 19.26 24.62 15.28
C GLN A 904 18.61 23.91 14.10
N SER A 905 18.90 24.40 12.89
CA SER A 905 18.40 23.82 11.63
C SER A 905 19.53 23.07 10.93
N LYS A 906 19.36 21.76 10.70
CA LYS A 906 20.38 20.91 10.07
C LYS A 906 19.90 20.43 8.70
N ALA A 907 20.77 20.54 7.70
CA ALA A 907 20.51 20.03 6.35
C ALA A 907 20.41 18.49 6.33
N LYS A 908 19.44 17.95 5.60
CA LYS A 908 19.35 16.53 5.23
C LYS A 908 19.99 16.30 3.85
N ALA A 909 20.36 15.05 3.56
CA ALA A 909 21.07 14.67 2.35
C ALA A 909 20.29 14.96 1.04
N SER A 910 18.95 14.94 1.08
CA SER A 910 18.08 15.36 -0.04
C SER A 910 18.33 16.76 -0.58
N ILE A 911 18.93 17.68 0.20
CA ILE A 911 19.32 19.01 -0.28
C ILE A 911 20.43 18.91 -1.34
N ALA A 912 21.38 17.98 -1.18
CA ALA A 912 22.45 17.78 -2.16
C ALA A 912 21.86 17.28 -3.50
N VAL A 913 21.00 16.25 -3.44
CA VAL A 913 20.31 15.68 -4.61
C VAL A 913 19.43 16.72 -5.31
N TYR A 914 18.66 17.52 -4.57
CA TYR A 914 17.83 18.56 -5.19
C TYR A 914 18.67 19.66 -5.83
N ARG A 915 19.70 20.16 -5.13
CA ARG A 915 20.64 21.15 -5.68
C ARG A 915 21.33 20.64 -6.94
N GLU A 916 21.76 19.39 -6.96
CA GLU A 916 22.41 18.76 -8.11
C GLU A 916 21.49 18.77 -9.35
N ILE A 917 20.24 18.33 -9.20
CA ILE A 917 19.24 18.36 -10.28
C ILE A 917 18.98 19.80 -10.76
N ILE A 918 18.92 20.79 -9.85
CA ILE A 918 18.77 22.21 -10.21
C ILE A 918 19.98 22.70 -11.02
N THR A 919 21.22 22.44 -10.57
CA THR A 919 22.44 22.90 -11.27
C THR A 919 22.58 22.28 -12.67
N HIS A 920 22.02 21.10 -12.86
CA HIS A 920 21.93 20.42 -14.16
C HIS A 920 20.66 20.76 -14.96
N GLY A 921 19.72 21.53 -14.39
CA GLY A 921 18.42 21.84 -14.99
C GLY A 921 17.58 20.59 -15.32
N GLY A 922 17.76 19.49 -14.60
CA GLY A 922 17.20 18.18 -14.92
C GLY A 922 18.26 17.06 -14.83
N PHE A 923 18.23 16.15 -15.79
CA PHE A 923 19.02 14.91 -15.81
C PHE A 923 19.78 14.75 -17.15
N PRO A 924 20.82 15.56 -17.44
CA PRO A 924 21.52 15.54 -18.72
C PRO A 924 22.36 14.26 -18.93
N GLU A 925 22.78 14.06 -20.17
CA GLU A 925 23.87 13.14 -20.50
C GLU A 925 25.22 13.69 -20.03
N ASP A 926 26.14 12.79 -19.72
CA ASP A 926 27.41 13.15 -19.09
C ASP A 926 28.30 13.96 -20.08
N ASN A 927 29.05 14.92 -19.55
CA ASN A 927 29.81 15.95 -20.27
C ASN A 927 29.00 17.03 -21.03
N ALA A 928 27.66 16.99 -21.07
CA ALA A 928 26.84 17.97 -21.79
C ALA A 928 26.65 19.32 -21.04
N VAL A 929 27.74 20.00 -20.65
CA VAL A 929 27.71 21.30 -19.95
C VAL A 929 27.48 22.47 -20.91
N LYS A 930 26.26 22.59 -21.44
CA LYS A 930 25.73 23.89 -21.89
C LYS A 930 25.00 24.55 -20.72
N SER A 931 25.63 25.58 -20.16
CA SER A 931 24.96 26.53 -19.26
C SER A 931 23.85 27.27 -20.01
N CYS A 932 22.72 27.53 -19.34
CA CYS A 932 21.74 28.49 -19.82
C CYS A 932 22.38 29.90 -19.82
N ARG A 933 22.83 30.36 -21.00
CA ARG A 933 23.13 31.78 -21.20
C ARG A 933 21.81 32.52 -21.29
N ASN A 934 21.55 33.44 -20.36
CA ASN A 934 20.41 34.34 -20.39
C ASN A 934 20.56 35.36 -21.52
N SER A 935 20.23 34.95 -22.75
CA SER A 935 20.07 35.85 -23.88
C SER A 935 18.75 36.61 -23.74
N VAL A 936 18.77 37.71 -22.98
CA VAL A 936 17.65 38.65 -22.90
C VAL A 936 17.37 39.20 -24.30
N THR A 937 16.44 38.55 -24.97
CA THR A 937 15.96 38.90 -26.31
C THR A 937 14.45 38.78 -26.22
N THR A 938 13.75 39.91 -26.28
CA THR A 938 12.30 39.91 -26.42
C THR A 938 11.93 39.09 -27.66
N LEU A 939 11.01 38.14 -27.49
CA LEU A 939 10.55 37.29 -28.59
C LEU A 939 9.81 38.17 -29.61
N ALA A 940 10.51 38.53 -30.67
CA ALA A 940 9.89 39.05 -31.88
C ALA A 940 8.91 37.99 -32.43
N PRO A 941 7.74 38.38 -32.97
CA PRO A 941 6.81 37.41 -33.54
C PRO A 941 7.46 36.62 -34.67
N LEU A 942 7.50 35.29 -34.54
CA LEU A 942 7.85 34.43 -35.68
C LEU A 942 6.75 34.53 -36.75
N PRO A 943 7.12 34.51 -38.04
CA PRO A 943 6.23 34.95 -39.11
C PRO A 943 5.03 34.01 -39.29
N VAL A 944 3.86 34.60 -39.50
CA VAL A 944 2.70 33.88 -40.05
C VAL A 944 3.05 33.40 -41.44
N ALA A 945 3.00 32.08 -41.67
CA ALA A 945 3.18 31.49 -42.98
C ALA A 945 1.98 31.84 -43.87
N ALA A 946 2.13 32.88 -44.71
CA ALA A 946 1.11 33.27 -45.67
C ALA A 946 0.95 32.20 -46.75
N THR A 947 -0.26 31.65 -46.88
CA THR A 947 -0.65 30.81 -48.01
C THR A 947 -0.96 31.69 -49.22
N ASN A 948 -0.13 31.63 -50.26
CA ASN A 948 -0.45 32.25 -51.55
C ASN A 948 -1.66 31.54 -52.19
N GLY A 949 -2.66 32.30 -52.65
CA GLY A 949 -3.96 31.76 -53.08
C GLY A 949 -4.89 32.74 -53.81
N GLU A 950 -4.30 33.63 -54.63
CA GLU A 950 -4.90 34.34 -55.79
C GLU A 950 -6.09 35.33 -55.67
N LEU A 951 -5.94 36.41 -56.47
CA LEU A 951 -6.94 37.25 -57.18
C LEU A 951 -7.87 38.25 -56.44
N GLY A 952 -8.14 39.38 -57.14
CA GLY A 952 -9.18 40.38 -56.81
C GLY A 952 -8.68 41.60 -56.03
N ASP A 953 -7.69 42.36 -56.49
CA ASP A 953 -7.90 43.57 -57.32
C ASP A 953 -8.97 44.56 -56.80
N ARG A 954 -8.54 45.66 -56.16
CA ARG A 954 -8.95 47.03 -56.53
C ARG A 954 -8.11 48.14 -55.86
N THR A 955 -7.81 49.14 -56.69
CA THR A 955 -7.56 50.57 -56.45
C THR A 955 -8.27 51.19 -55.22
N GLN A 956 -7.82 52.29 -54.57
CA GLN A 956 -7.01 53.42 -55.07
C GLN A 956 -6.45 54.32 -53.93
N GLU A 957 -5.40 55.12 -54.24
CA GLU A 957 -5.08 56.50 -53.73
C GLU A 957 -4.77 56.76 -52.21
N MET A 958 -3.58 57.29 -51.85
CA MET A 958 -3.13 58.73 -51.75
C MET A 958 -3.61 59.44 -50.44
N ARG A 959 -2.96 60.42 -49.77
CA ARG A 959 -1.88 61.44 -49.99
C ARG A 959 -1.07 61.63 -48.65
N HIS A 960 0.11 62.27 -48.50
CA HIS A 960 1.23 62.73 -49.35
C HIS A 960 2.43 63.24 -48.47
N TRP A 961 3.70 63.01 -48.92
CA TRP A 961 4.95 63.77 -48.62
C TRP A 961 5.51 63.77 -47.18
N GLY A 962 6.82 63.95 -46.91
CA GLY A 962 8.03 63.93 -47.76
C GLY A 962 9.03 65.08 -47.52
N LEU A 963 10.34 64.79 -47.35
CA LEU A 963 11.50 65.70 -47.57
C LEU A 963 12.87 64.96 -47.49
N LYS A 964 13.96 65.62 -47.94
CA LYS A 964 15.35 65.12 -48.22
C LYS A 964 16.34 66.34 -48.12
N PRO A 965 17.68 66.23 -48.30
CA PRO A 965 18.65 65.11 -48.24
C PRO A 965 19.70 65.37 -47.09
N ASP A 966 21.06 65.34 -47.11
CA ASP A 966 22.12 64.98 -48.08
C ASP A 966 23.53 64.78 -47.41
N ARG A 967 24.52 64.30 -48.20
CA ARG A 967 26.00 64.59 -48.21
C ARG A 967 26.99 64.31 -47.05
N SER A 968 27.92 63.36 -47.35
CA SER A 968 29.41 63.37 -47.25
C SER A 968 30.15 63.54 -45.89
N GLY A 969 31.33 62.91 -45.66
CA GLY A 969 32.11 61.93 -46.46
C GLY A 969 33.60 61.80 -46.06
N HIS A 970 34.27 60.69 -46.43
CA HIS A 970 35.71 60.33 -46.21
C HIS A 970 36.17 60.11 -44.73
N GLY A 971 37.23 59.36 -44.38
CA GLY A 971 38.21 58.55 -45.16
C GLY A 971 39.01 57.54 -44.28
N GLU A 972 40.00 56.84 -44.86
CA GLU A 972 40.77 55.69 -44.28
C GLU A 972 42.13 56.08 -43.60
N PRO A 973 43.17 55.21 -43.40
CA PRO A 973 43.31 53.92 -42.65
C PRO A 973 44.56 53.86 -41.68
N GLY A 974 44.80 52.71 -41.00
CA GLY A 974 46.17 52.09 -40.97
C GLY A 974 46.95 51.81 -39.64
N LEU A 975 47.03 50.52 -39.27
CA LEU A 975 48.20 49.69 -38.80
C LEU A 975 49.13 50.03 -37.57
N ASP A 976 49.34 48.97 -36.75
CA ASP A 976 50.53 48.43 -36.03
C ASP A 976 51.45 49.25 -35.06
N GLY A 977 52.00 48.58 -34.02
CA GLY A 977 53.16 49.07 -33.23
C GLY A 977 53.35 48.57 -31.76
N THR A 978 54.19 47.56 -31.53
CA THR A 978 54.51 46.84 -30.26
C THR A 978 55.29 47.56 -29.13
N GLY A 979 55.06 47.23 -27.83
CA GLY A 979 56.12 46.69 -26.93
C GLY A 979 56.52 47.33 -25.55
N PHE A 980 56.22 46.62 -24.42
CA PHE A 980 57.02 46.47 -23.15
C PHE A 980 57.41 47.70 -22.25
N PRO A 981 58.05 47.59 -21.03
CA PRO A 981 58.25 46.47 -20.06
C PRO A 981 58.02 46.73 -18.51
N VAL A 982 57.66 45.67 -17.74
CA VAL A 982 58.31 45.06 -16.49
C VAL A 982 58.95 45.99 -15.41
N PRO A 983 58.75 45.88 -14.04
CA PRO A 983 59.29 44.75 -13.20
C PRO A 983 58.79 44.43 -11.74
N ARG A 984 59.26 43.26 -11.19
CA ARG A 984 59.41 42.80 -9.75
C ARG A 984 58.14 42.41 -8.94
N CYS A 985 58.16 41.50 -7.93
CA CYS A 985 59.24 40.78 -7.22
C CYS A 985 58.88 39.33 -6.71
N HIS A 986 59.77 38.69 -5.93
CA HIS A 986 59.83 37.26 -5.48
C HIS A 986 58.76 36.77 -4.45
N SER A 987 58.57 35.47 -4.10
CA SER A 987 59.56 34.37 -3.84
C SER A 987 59.10 32.89 -3.85
N SER A 988 60.04 31.98 -4.20
CA SER A 988 60.27 30.56 -3.75
C SER A 988 59.20 29.44 -3.85
N SER A 989 59.50 28.15 -4.12
CA SER A 989 60.70 27.41 -4.63
C SER A 989 60.39 25.90 -4.90
N ILE A 990 61.25 25.22 -5.70
CA ILE A 990 61.52 23.74 -5.83
C ILE A 990 61.00 22.97 -7.09
N TYR A 991 61.96 22.71 -8.03
CA TYR A 991 62.15 21.57 -8.98
C TYR A 991 61.04 21.11 -9.97
N ARG A 992 61.32 20.25 -10.97
CA ARG A 992 62.15 20.35 -12.22
C ARG A 992 61.89 19.12 -13.13
N CYS A 993 62.01 19.26 -14.46
CA CYS A 993 61.89 18.19 -15.50
C CYS A 993 63.05 17.15 -15.46
N PRO A 994 63.07 16.00 -16.20
CA PRO A 994 62.37 15.59 -17.46
C PRO A 994 61.52 14.28 -17.31
N VAL A 995 61.02 13.50 -18.30
CA VAL A 995 61.43 13.06 -19.68
C VAL A 995 60.16 12.77 -20.56
N ALA A 996 60.31 12.47 -21.86
CA ALA A 996 59.22 12.29 -22.84
C ALA A 996 59.33 10.99 -23.70
N VAL A 997 58.17 10.38 -24.09
CA VAL A 997 57.88 9.59 -25.34
C VAL A 997 58.69 8.27 -25.58
N PRO A 998 58.27 7.26 -26.40
CA PRO A 998 56.97 6.84 -26.98
C PRO A 998 56.37 5.65 -26.15
N ALA A 999 55.86 4.47 -26.56
CA ALA A 999 55.46 3.72 -27.79
C ALA A 999 54.43 2.62 -27.36
N ASP A 1000 53.60 1.92 -28.16
CA ASP A 1000 53.36 1.74 -29.62
C ASP A 1000 54.04 0.55 -30.37
N ILE A 1001 53.37 0.05 -31.43
CA ILE A 1001 53.76 -0.94 -32.49
C ILE A 1001 53.84 -2.46 -32.14
N SER A 1002 52.72 -3.15 -32.40
CA SER A 1002 52.55 -4.42 -33.16
C SER A 1002 53.13 -5.81 -32.75
N SER A 1003 52.29 -6.84 -32.97
CA SER A 1003 52.62 -8.23 -33.44
C SER A 1003 53.44 -9.14 -32.49
N GLN A 1004 53.22 -10.46 -32.33
CA GLN A 1004 52.98 -11.53 -33.32
C GLN A 1004 52.32 -12.77 -32.65
N CYS A 1005 51.45 -13.48 -33.39
CA CYS A 1005 51.33 -14.94 -33.28
C CYS A 1005 52.46 -15.57 -34.11
N PRO A 1006 52.94 -16.80 -33.84
CA PRO A 1006 52.41 -17.94 -34.62
C PRO A 1006 52.53 -19.36 -33.98
N VAL A 1007 51.99 -20.38 -34.69
CA VAL A 1007 52.23 -21.85 -34.53
C VAL A 1007 51.69 -22.50 -33.22
N ALA A 1008 50.97 -23.64 -33.18
CA ALA A 1008 50.20 -24.50 -34.10
C ALA A 1008 49.23 -25.37 -33.21
N VAL A 1009 48.08 -25.94 -33.61
CA VAL A 1009 47.67 -26.77 -34.79
C VAL A 1009 48.39 -28.13 -34.82
N PRO A 1010 47.75 -29.30 -35.14
CA PRO A 1010 46.36 -29.61 -35.56
C PRO A 1010 45.59 -30.44 -34.47
N ALA A 1011 44.44 -31.11 -34.67
CA ALA A 1011 43.48 -31.35 -35.77
C ALA A 1011 42.04 -31.30 -35.16
N GLY A 1012 40.90 -31.14 -35.86
CA GLY A 1012 40.49 -31.57 -37.21
C GLY A 1012 39.66 -32.87 -37.12
N SER A 1013 38.51 -33.10 -37.79
CA SER A 1013 37.62 -32.26 -38.65
C SER A 1013 36.17 -32.83 -38.47
N SER A 1014 35.10 -32.70 -39.28
CA SER A 1014 34.74 -32.15 -40.62
C SER A 1014 33.18 -32.13 -40.71
N PHE A 1015 32.44 -31.41 -41.58
CA PHE A 1015 32.71 -30.27 -42.49
C PHE A 1015 31.37 -29.60 -42.91
N LEU A 1016 31.34 -28.24 -42.97
CA LEU A 1016 30.69 -27.34 -43.97
C LEU A 1016 29.17 -27.42 -44.32
N CYS A 1017 28.47 -26.38 -44.83
CA CYS A 1017 28.79 -25.00 -45.29
C CYS A 1017 27.83 -23.97 -44.61
N LEU A 1018 28.17 -22.70 -44.29
CA LEU A 1018 28.57 -21.50 -45.09
C LEU A 1018 27.45 -20.85 -45.95
N VAL A 1019 27.27 -19.51 -46.05
CA VAL A 1019 27.80 -18.35 -45.27
C VAL A 1019 26.96 -17.05 -45.48
N ALA A 1020 27.37 -15.91 -44.91
CA ALA A 1020 26.61 -14.65 -44.69
C ALA A 1020 26.52 -13.61 -45.84
N ALA A 1021 25.56 -12.66 -45.70
CA ALA A 1021 25.55 -11.19 -45.99
C ALA A 1021 26.08 -10.61 -47.35
N PRO A 1022 25.89 -9.30 -47.71
CA PRO A 1022 25.09 -8.20 -47.13
C PRO A 1022 24.08 -7.57 -48.15
N ALA A 1023 23.62 -6.32 -47.95
CA ALA A 1023 22.79 -5.53 -48.90
C ALA A 1023 23.67 -4.71 -49.90
N PRO A 1024 23.20 -4.37 -51.12
CA PRO A 1024 22.42 -3.12 -51.34
C PRO A 1024 21.38 -3.11 -52.49
N PHE A 1025 20.67 -1.98 -52.67
CA PHE A 1025 19.91 -1.57 -53.89
C PHE A 1025 20.87 -1.14 -55.05
N PRO A 1026 20.47 -0.84 -56.32
CA PRO A 1026 19.13 -0.46 -56.83
C PRO A 1026 18.69 -0.97 -58.24
N ARG A 1027 17.45 -0.66 -58.68
CA ARG A 1027 17.11 -0.10 -60.03
C ARG A 1027 15.61 0.22 -60.24
N ALA A 1028 15.34 1.22 -61.08
CA ALA A 1028 14.06 1.54 -61.77
C ALA A 1028 14.37 1.77 -63.28
N PRO A 1029 13.39 1.80 -64.22
CA PRO A 1029 12.50 2.95 -64.51
C PRO A 1029 10.98 2.57 -64.53
N LEU A 1030 9.99 3.44 -64.23
CA LEU A 1030 9.39 4.60 -64.96
C LEU A 1030 8.62 4.26 -66.26
N PRO A 1031 7.55 5.00 -66.66
CA PRO A 1031 7.02 6.27 -66.11
C PRO A 1031 5.49 6.28 -65.77
N ASP A 1032 4.96 7.50 -65.56
CA ASP A 1032 3.54 7.95 -65.56
C ASP A 1032 2.57 7.50 -64.43
N GLY A 1033 1.64 8.35 -63.94
CA GLY A 1033 1.48 9.78 -64.19
C GLY A 1033 0.22 10.43 -63.57
N SER A 1034 0.41 11.36 -62.61
CA SER A 1034 -0.51 12.44 -62.17
C SER A 1034 -1.92 12.18 -61.61
N SER A 1035 -2.29 13.03 -60.64
CA SER A 1035 -3.63 13.62 -60.34
C SER A 1035 -4.86 12.76 -59.99
N SER A 1036 -5.37 13.01 -58.77
CA SER A 1036 -6.80 13.04 -58.38
C SER A 1036 -7.61 14.09 -59.20
N PRO A 1037 -8.97 14.11 -59.24
CA PRO A 1037 -9.91 13.68 -58.18
C PRO A 1037 -11.24 13.04 -58.71
N CYS A 1038 -12.35 13.27 -57.99
CA CYS A 1038 -13.77 13.07 -58.37
C CYS A 1038 -14.17 13.88 -59.65
N PRO A 1039 -15.44 13.86 -60.16
CA PRO A 1039 -16.69 13.27 -59.64
C PRO A 1039 -17.61 12.62 -60.72
N ILE A 1040 -18.91 12.42 -60.41
CA ILE A 1040 -20.04 12.72 -61.32
C ILE A 1040 -21.35 12.94 -60.51
N ALA A 1041 -22.14 13.94 -60.94
CA ALA A 1041 -23.55 14.34 -60.70
C ALA A 1041 -24.35 13.88 -59.42
N VAL A 1042 -25.11 14.71 -58.66
CA VAL A 1042 -26.06 15.85 -58.95
C VAL A 1042 -27.44 15.39 -59.48
N PRO A 1043 -28.61 15.92 -59.03
CA PRO A 1043 -28.99 16.71 -57.82
C PRO A 1043 -30.09 15.98 -56.98
N ALA A 1044 -30.82 16.49 -55.96
CA ALA A 1044 -30.88 17.69 -55.09
C ALA A 1044 -31.40 17.18 -53.71
N GLY A 1045 -31.30 17.83 -52.54
CA GLY A 1045 -31.09 19.25 -52.19
C GLY A 1045 -32.37 19.85 -51.57
N SER A 1046 -32.37 20.55 -50.42
CA SER A 1046 -31.29 20.86 -49.47
C SER A 1046 -31.81 21.58 -48.19
N SER A 1047 -31.43 21.14 -46.97
CA SER A 1047 -31.46 21.97 -45.75
C SER A 1047 -30.68 21.38 -44.54
N PHE A 1048 -30.11 22.27 -43.73
CA PHE A 1048 -29.58 22.08 -42.36
C PHE A 1048 -30.65 22.63 -41.34
N PRO A 1049 -30.41 22.87 -40.01
CA PRO A 1049 -29.30 22.50 -39.09
C PRO A 1049 -29.71 21.96 -37.67
N CYS A 1050 -28.76 21.32 -36.98
CA CYS A 1050 -28.49 21.42 -35.52
C CYS A 1050 -29.65 21.15 -34.49
N PRO A 1051 -29.77 21.78 -33.28
CA PRO A 1051 -29.92 21.00 -32.02
C PRO A 1051 -31.01 21.52 -31.02
N VAL A 1052 -30.77 21.40 -29.70
CA VAL A 1052 -31.46 22.01 -28.53
C VAL A 1052 -32.46 21.08 -27.79
N ALA A 1053 -32.73 21.42 -26.52
CA ALA A 1053 -33.31 20.59 -25.48
C ALA A 1053 -34.78 20.91 -25.15
N ALA A 1054 -35.39 19.99 -24.39
CA ALA A 1054 -36.43 20.18 -23.36
C ALA A 1054 -37.53 21.26 -23.54
N LEU A 1055 -38.78 20.79 -23.47
CA LEU A 1055 -39.73 21.18 -22.41
C LEU A 1055 -40.85 20.12 -22.28
N ALA A 1056 -41.52 20.07 -21.12
CA ALA A 1056 -42.62 19.15 -20.82
C ALA A 1056 -44.00 19.78 -21.18
N PRO A 1057 -45.14 19.05 -21.09
CA PRO A 1057 -45.76 18.83 -19.78
C PRO A 1057 -46.50 17.48 -19.56
N ASP A 1058 -46.86 17.23 -18.29
CA ASP A 1058 -47.97 16.37 -17.79
C ASP A 1058 -49.38 16.83 -18.29
N PRO A 1059 -50.54 16.15 -18.05
CA PRO A 1059 -50.81 15.10 -17.04
C PRO A 1059 -51.71 13.88 -17.45
N ALA A 1060 -52.09 13.09 -16.43
CA ALA A 1060 -52.96 11.89 -16.38
C ALA A 1060 -54.50 12.23 -16.49
N PRO A 1061 -55.53 11.46 -15.98
CA PRO A 1061 -55.62 10.14 -15.28
C PRO A 1061 -56.88 9.22 -15.60
N VAL A 1062 -57.18 8.21 -14.75
CA VAL A 1062 -58.51 7.58 -14.38
C VAL A 1062 -59.01 6.21 -14.98
N ASP A 1063 -59.02 5.18 -14.11
CA ASP A 1063 -59.99 4.10 -13.72
C ASP A 1063 -60.93 3.24 -14.64
N VAL A 1064 -60.74 1.88 -14.58
CA VAL A 1064 -61.62 0.77 -14.04
C VAL A 1064 -63.17 0.82 -14.22
N PRO A 1065 -63.93 -0.23 -14.73
CA PRO A 1065 -64.35 -1.42 -13.93
C PRO A 1065 -64.91 -2.78 -14.56
N THR A 1066 -64.88 -3.87 -13.74
CA THR A 1066 -65.85 -5.03 -13.55
C THR A 1066 -66.13 -6.20 -14.54
N GLY A 1067 -66.29 -7.45 -14.01
CA GLY A 1067 -67.29 -8.46 -14.49
C GLY A 1067 -67.10 -10.01 -14.27
N TYR A 1068 -67.91 -10.65 -13.40
CA TYR A 1068 -68.43 -12.08 -13.38
C TYR A 1068 -67.47 -13.32 -13.39
N SER A 1069 -67.82 -14.59 -13.04
CA SER A 1069 -68.72 -15.26 -12.04
C SER A 1069 -68.46 -16.81 -12.01
N ALA A 1070 -68.89 -17.62 -11.00
CA ALA A 1070 -68.60 -19.09 -10.95
C ALA A 1070 -69.57 -19.99 -10.08
N PRO A 1071 -69.76 -21.31 -10.38
CA PRO A 1071 -70.61 -22.27 -9.62
C PRO A 1071 -69.96 -23.64 -9.18
N CYS A 1072 -70.75 -24.54 -8.54
CA CYS A 1072 -70.45 -25.96 -8.17
C CYS A 1072 -71.63 -26.91 -8.60
N PRO A 1073 -71.70 -28.28 -8.37
CA PRO A 1073 -71.87 -28.90 -7.02
C PRO A 1073 -71.67 -30.47 -6.82
N VAL A 1074 -71.99 -30.98 -5.58
CA VAL A 1074 -72.41 -32.35 -5.09
C VAL A 1074 -71.54 -33.64 -5.23
N ALA A 1075 -71.26 -34.33 -4.09
CA ALA A 1075 -71.53 -35.79 -3.80
C ALA A 1075 -71.04 -36.27 -2.39
N ILE A 1076 -71.75 -37.21 -1.72
CA ILE A 1076 -71.32 -37.94 -0.48
C ILE A 1076 -72.00 -39.34 -0.41
N PRO A 1077 -71.43 -40.35 0.30
CA PRO A 1077 -72.01 -40.81 1.59
C PRO A 1077 -70.96 -41.24 2.67
N ALA A 1078 -71.39 -41.55 3.90
CA ALA A 1078 -70.51 -42.02 5.02
C ALA A 1078 -71.27 -42.81 6.13
N LEU A 1079 -70.53 -43.59 6.96
CA LEU A 1079 -71.04 -44.36 8.13
C LEU A 1079 -69.99 -44.46 9.27
N VAL A 1080 -70.35 -44.27 10.56
CA VAL A 1080 -69.42 -44.21 11.73
C VAL A 1080 -70.08 -44.65 13.08
N PRO A 1081 -69.52 -45.60 13.89
CA PRO A 1081 -70.17 -46.05 15.14
C PRO A 1081 -69.30 -46.25 16.44
N ARG A 1082 -69.07 -45.16 17.21
CA ARG A 1082 -68.97 -45.11 18.70
C ARG A 1082 -67.79 -45.77 19.49
N ALA A 1083 -67.73 -45.47 20.80
CA ALA A 1083 -66.69 -45.79 21.80
C ALA A 1083 -67.28 -46.53 23.03
N PRO A 1084 -66.49 -46.86 24.09
CA PRO A 1084 -66.50 -46.02 25.31
C PRO A 1084 -65.18 -45.94 26.15
N LEU A 1085 -65.23 -45.17 27.24
CA LEU A 1085 -64.18 -44.92 28.27
C LEU A 1085 -64.04 -46.04 29.32
N PRO A 1086 -62.85 -46.19 29.96
CA PRO A 1086 -62.56 -45.63 31.30
C PRO A 1086 -61.06 -45.19 31.50
N TYR A 1087 -60.55 -44.67 32.64
CA TYR A 1087 -61.02 -43.68 33.64
C TYR A 1087 -59.84 -43.26 34.58
N LEU A 1088 -59.73 -41.96 34.94
CA LEU A 1088 -58.99 -41.38 36.11
C LEU A 1088 -57.43 -41.58 36.15
N THR A 1089 -56.57 -40.69 36.69
CA THR A 1089 -56.72 -39.35 37.31
C THR A 1089 -55.43 -38.52 37.17
N ALA A 1090 -55.55 -37.19 37.06
CA ALA A 1090 -54.52 -36.21 37.44
C ALA A 1090 -54.90 -35.57 38.82
N PRO A 1091 -54.16 -34.65 39.46
CA PRO A 1091 -53.57 -33.41 38.91
C PRO A 1091 -52.06 -33.27 39.27
N SER A 1092 -51.29 -32.22 38.95
CA SER A 1092 -51.55 -30.82 38.55
C SER A 1092 -50.28 -30.26 37.81
N LEU A 1093 -50.21 -29.11 37.14
CA LEU A 1093 -51.17 -28.03 36.80
C LEU A 1093 -50.66 -27.28 35.53
N ASN A 1094 -50.83 -25.95 35.45
CA ASN A 1094 -50.27 -25.00 34.47
C ASN A 1094 -50.34 -23.57 35.10
N PRO A 1095 -49.62 -22.52 34.65
CA PRO A 1095 -49.81 -21.95 33.31
C PRO A 1095 -48.57 -21.33 32.59
N ARG A 1096 -48.46 -21.62 31.28
CA ARG A 1096 -48.50 -20.66 30.13
C ARG A 1096 -47.73 -19.29 30.16
N ILE A 1097 -47.21 -18.93 28.96
CA ILE A 1097 -47.20 -17.60 28.27
C ILE A 1097 -45.88 -16.75 28.17
N GLN A 1098 -45.50 -16.51 26.88
CA GLN A 1098 -44.82 -15.36 26.21
C GLN A 1098 -43.33 -14.94 26.42
N TYR A 1099 -42.75 -14.47 25.30
CA TYR A 1099 -41.51 -13.70 25.14
C TYR A 1099 -41.62 -12.27 25.71
N PRO A 1100 -40.51 -11.54 25.97
CA PRO A 1100 -40.10 -10.53 24.96
C PRO A 1100 -38.59 -10.18 24.84
N VAL A 1101 -38.22 -9.74 23.62
CA VAL A 1101 -37.30 -8.63 23.23
C VAL A 1101 -36.32 -8.02 24.25
N PRO A 1102 -35.03 -7.87 23.89
CA PRO A 1102 -34.11 -6.88 24.48
C PRO A 1102 -33.90 -5.63 23.58
N LEU A 1103 -33.80 -4.44 24.19
CA LEU A 1103 -33.57 -3.15 23.51
C LEU A 1103 -32.41 -2.35 24.14
N ARG A 1104 -31.54 -1.81 23.28
CA ARG A 1104 -30.73 -0.57 23.43
C ARG A 1104 -29.79 -0.37 24.65
N ARG A 1105 -28.51 -0.11 24.27
CA ARG A 1105 -27.53 0.87 24.82
C ARG A 1105 -26.88 0.60 26.20
N PRO A 1106 -25.55 0.81 26.33
CA PRO A 1106 -24.85 0.80 27.62
C PRO A 1106 -24.90 2.17 28.34
N GLY A 1107 -25.02 2.15 29.67
CA GLY A 1107 -24.83 3.28 30.58
C GLY A 1107 -23.57 3.14 31.43
N ARG A 1108 -23.16 4.20 32.14
CA ARG A 1108 -21.92 4.23 32.97
C ARG A 1108 -22.15 3.77 34.42
N LEU A 1109 -21.16 3.05 34.95
CA LEU A 1109 -20.57 3.11 36.31
C LEU A 1109 -21.50 3.15 37.54
N GLN A 1110 -21.31 2.19 38.47
CA GLN A 1110 -20.74 2.49 39.81
C GLN A 1110 -20.22 1.23 40.56
N PHE A 1111 -19.54 1.48 41.69
CA PHE A 1111 -18.87 0.56 42.65
C PHE A 1111 -19.88 -0.11 43.63
N PRO A 1112 -19.52 -1.00 44.62
CA PRO A 1112 -18.20 -1.23 45.26
C PRO A 1112 -17.81 -2.69 45.65
N LEU A 1113 -16.71 -2.81 46.41
CA LEU A 1113 -16.23 -3.99 47.16
C LEU A 1113 -16.81 -4.05 48.58
N THR A 1114 -17.03 -5.25 49.14
CA THR A 1114 -16.64 -5.63 50.53
C THR A 1114 -16.66 -7.16 50.77
N ILE A 1115 -16.10 -7.59 51.91
CA ILE A 1115 -15.81 -8.98 52.32
C ILE A 1115 -16.65 -9.35 53.57
N PRO A 1116 -16.86 -10.64 53.89
CA PRO A 1116 -16.61 -11.08 55.28
C PRO A 1116 -15.85 -12.44 55.38
N ALA A 1117 -15.28 -12.73 56.56
CA ALA A 1117 -14.58 -13.98 56.89
C ALA A 1117 -14.62 -14.28 58.42
N LEU A 1118 -14.55 -15.57 58.81
CA LEU A 1118 -14.21 -16.23 60.12
C LEU A 1118 -14.80 -17.68 60.07
N VAL A 1119 -14.12 -18.84 60.29
CA VAL A 1119 -13.24 -19.35 61.39
C VAL A 1119 -14.06 -19.75 62.64
N PRO A 1120 -13.83 -20.88 63.41
CA PRO A 1120 -12.67 -21.82 63.51
C PRO A 1120 -12.96 -23.38 63.55
N GLY A 1121 -11.90 -24.22 63.66
CA GLY A 1121 -11.96 -25.64 64.12
C GLY A 1121 -10.69 -26.51 63.83
N GLY A 1122 -10.29 -27.45 64.70
CA GLY A 1122 -9.14 -28.40 64.57
C GLY A 1122 -9.31 -29.67 65.46
N PRO A 1123 -8.28 -30.43 65.93
CA PRO A 1123 -6.81 -30.36 65.70
C PRO A 1123 -5.99 -31.72 65.74
N VAL A 1124 -4.63 -31.66 65.72
CA VAL A 1124 -3.57 -32.63 66.20
C VAL A 1124 -3.24 -33.97 65.47
N ALA A 1125 -1.95 -34.15 65.07
CA ALA A 1125 -1.11 -35.37 65.20
C ALA A 1125 0.39 -35.12 64.83
N ILE A 1126 1.36 -35.85 65.44
CA ILE A 1126 2.86 -35.70 65.39
C ILE A 1126 3.51 -37.10 65.64
N PRO A 1127 4.58 -37.60 64.93
CA PRO A 1127 6.00 -37.41 65.38
C PRO A 1127 7.21 -37.55 64.40
N ALA A 1128 8.26 -36.77 64.72
CA ALA A 1128 9.74 -36.94 64.69
C ALA A 1128 10.53 -37.96 63.80
N GLY A 1129 11.75 -37.54 63.41
CA GLY A 1129 12.89 -38.36 62.91
C GLY A 1129 14.17 -37.51 62.71
N PHE A 1130 15.40 -38.06 62.81
CA PHE A 1130 16.66 -37.26 62.91
C PHE A 1130 17.95 -37.94 62.39
N SER A 1131 19.02 -37.14 62.23
CA SER A 1131 20.47 -37.53 62.08
C SER A 1131 20.95 -37.94 60.66
N SER A 1132 22.26 -37.94 60.28
CA SER A 1132 23.51 -37.59 61.00
C SER A 1132 24.65 -37.04 60.06
N ARG A 1133 25.93 -37.10 60.48
CA ARG A 1133 27.06 -36.18 60.12
C ARG A 1133 28.05 -36.68 59.04
N CYS A 1134 28.94 -35.76 58.63
CA CYS A 1134 30.20 -35.89 57.86
C CYS A 1134 31.21 -36.94 58.42
N PRO A 1135 32.30 -37.29 57.68
CA PRO A 1135 33.56 -36.53 57.84
C PRO A 1135 34.54 -36.39 56.63
N VAL A 1136 35.20 -35.22 56.57
CA VAL A 1136 36.63 -34.89 56.32
C VAL A 1136 37.59 -35.87 55.60
N ALA A 1137 38.33 -35.36 54.58
CA ALA A 1137 39.76 -35.64 54.29
C ALA A 1137 40.39 -34.58 53.34
N VAL A 1138 41.73 -34.37 53.39
CA VAL A 1138 42.52 -33.34 52.64
C VAL A 1138 43.97 -33.83 52.41
N PRO A 1139 44.63 -33.54 51.26
CA PRO A 1139 45.94 -32.84 51.29
C PRO A 1139 46.25 -31.86 50.12
N ALA A 1140 47.34 -31.10 50.29
CA ALA A 1140 47.92 -30.03 49.44
C ALA A 1140 48.65 -30.52 48.17
N GLY A 1141 49.23 -29.71 47.27
CA GLY A 1141 49.30 -28.23 47.10
C GLY A 1141 50.72 -27.69 46.74
N SER A 1142 50.81 -26.50 46.12
CA SER A 1142 52.04 -25.70 45.82
C SER A 1142 51.66 -24.42 45.05
N SER A 1143 52.39 -23.29 45.02
CA SER A 1143 53.42 -22.69 45.91
C SER A 1143 53.50 -21.16 45.67
N SER A 1144 54.04 -20.38 46.63
CA SER A 1144 54.09 -18.90 46.71
C SER A 1144 55.38 -18.30 46.05
N PRO A 1145 55.80 -17.00 46.18
CA PRO A 1145 55.29 -15.85 46.98
C PRO A 1145 55.34 -14.44 46.30
N CYS A 1146 55.06 -13.37 47.09
CA CYS A 1146 55.27 -11.94 46.72
C CYS A 1146 56.30 -11.23 47.63
N PRO A 1147 57.10 -10.29 47.10
CA PRO A 1147 57.83 -9.25 47.87
C PRO A 1147 57.27 -7.82 47.63
N ILE A 1148 58.03 -6.78 48.04
CA ILE A 1148 57.52 -5.78 49.00
C ILE A 1148 58.29 -4.43 49.01
N THR A 1149 57.56 -3.33 49.33
CA THR A 1149 58.01 -1.93 49.67
C THR A 1149 58.86 -1.17 48.62
N VAL A 1150 59.18 0.14 48.65
CA VAL A 1150 59.30 1.23 49.68
C VAL A 1150 58.83 2.63 49.12
N PRO A 1151 58.78 3.76 49.90
CA PRO A 1151 57.87 4.92 49.63
C PRO A 1151 58.48 6.37 49.59
N VAL A 1152 57.60 7.39 49.50
CA VAL A 1152 57.71 8.86 49.86
C VAL A 1152 57.97 9.94 48.77
N GLY A 1153 57.06 10.96 48.73
CA GLY A 1153 57.30 12.39 48.41
C GLY A 1153 57.12 12.89 46.94
N SER A 1154 56.83 14.17 46.61
CA SER A 1154 56.17 15.29 47.34
C SER A 1154 55.98 16.55 46.43
N SER A 1155 54.92 17.38 46.67
CA SER A 1155 54.63 18.75 46.12
C SER A 1155 54.40 18.91 44.59
N TYR A 1156 53.40 19.63 44.01
CA TYR A 1156 52.58 20.86 44.25
C TYR A 1156 52.98 22.05 43.34
N PRO A 1157 52.12 23.04 43.00
CA PRO A 1157 50.74 23.38 43.45
C PRO A 1157 49.63 23.12 42.38
N CYS A 1158 48.29 23.06 42.60
CA CYS A 1158 47.32 23.54 43.63
C CYS A 1158 46.54 24.83 43.23
N PRO A 1159 45.27 25.05 43.67
CA PRO A 1159 44.22 24.15 44.23
C PRO A 1159 43.29 23.60 43.09
N VAL A 1160 41.95 23.43 43.06
CA VAL A 1160 40.69 23.71 43.83
C VAL A 1160 39.64 22.67 43.30
N ALA A 1161 38.58 22.13 43.96
CA ALA A 1161 38.19 21.78 45.34
C ALA A 1161 36.99 20.75 45.24
N ALA A 1162 36.22 20.46 46.30
CA ALA A 1162 35.17 19.39 46.30
C ALA A 1162 33.98 19.64 47.27
N PRO A 1163 33.07 18.66 47.48
CA PRO A 1163 33.17 17.75 48.66
C PRO A 1163 32.87 16.25 48.35
N ALA A 1164 32.61 15.40 49.37
CA ALA A 1164 32.52 13.92 49.26
C ALA A 1164 31.40 13.24 50.13
N PRO A 1165 31.00 11.97 49.85
CA PRO A 1165 29.87 11.26 50.49
C PRO A 1165 30.24 10.16 51.53
N PHE A 1166 29.31 9.75 52.42
CA PHE A 1166 29.34 8.46 53.20
C PHE A 1166 27.96 8.11 53.86
N THR A 1167 27.87 7.12 54.78
CA THR A 1167 26.65 6.31 55.07
C THR A 1167 26.27 6.04 56.55
N GLY A 1168 24.97 5.95 56.89
CA GLY A 1168 24.40 4.90 57.80
C GLY A 1168 23.65 5.28 59.11
N ALA A 1169 22.51 4.59 59.37
CA ALA A 1169 21.76 4.43 60.65
C ALA A 1169 21.09 5.69 61.31
N LEU A 1170 20.01 5.65 62.12
CA LEU A 1170 19.12 4.57 62.65
C LEU A 1170 17.66 5.10 62.91
N LEU A 1171 16.75 4.28 63.46
CA LEU A 1171 15.28 4.46 63.71
C LEU A 1171 14.92 5.46 64.87
N PRO A 1172 13.63 5.81 65.21
CA PRO A 1172 12.36 5.05 65.04
C PRO A 1172 10.97 5.77 64.83
N TYR A 1173 9.96 4.96 64.39
CA TYR A 1173 8.52 4.85 64.78
C TYR A 1173 7.40 5.95 64.68
N LEU A 1174 6.19 5.43 64.36
CA LEU A 1174 4.80 5.73 64.84
C LEU A 1174 3.89 6.86 64.24
N THR A 1175 2.90 6.39 63.45
CA THR A 1175 1.42 6.66 63.48
C THR A 1175 0.81 8.07 63.67
N ALA A 1176 -0.22 8.36 62.85
CA ALA A 1176 -1.27 9.36 63.13
C ALA A 1176 -2.24 8.91 64.27
N PRO A 1177 -3.06 9.83 64.84
CA PRO A 1177 -4.46 9.90 64.37
C PRO A 1177 -5.14 11.30 64.43
N VAL A 1178 -6.44 11.29 64.13
CA VAL A 1178 -7.41 12.41 64.00
C VAL A 1178 -7.91 12.96 65.36
N LEU A 1179 -8.42 14.21 65.40
CA LEU A 1179 -9.59 14.78 66.14
C LEU A 1179 -9.31 16.21 66.71
N ARG A 1180 -10.28 17.11 67.03
CA ARG A 1180 -11.59 17.50 66.41
C ARG A 1180 -12.22 18.75 67.10
N ALA A 1181 -12.55 19.81 66.33
CA ALA A 1181 -13.47 20.93 66.71
C ALA A 1181 -13.04 21.78 67.95
N PRO A 1182 -13.81 22.78 68.51
CA PRO A 1182 -15.26 23.07 68.43
C PRO A 1182 -15.67 24.29 67.55
N SER A 1183 -16.98 24.55 67.50
CA SER A 1183 -17.64 25.72 66.87
C SER A 1183 -18.47 26.51 67.91
N PRO A 1184 -19.20 27.56 67.48
CA PRO A 1184 -20.63 27.62 67.84
C PRO A 1184 -21.59 27.84 66.65
N SER A 1185 -22.88 27.59 66.91
CA SER A 1185 -24.03 27.68 65.98
C SER A 1185 -24.69 29.08 65.99
N ARG A 1186 -25.76 29.47 65.24
CA ARG A 1186 -26.90 28.83 64.48
C ARG A 1186 -27.53 29.95 63.59
N PRO A 1187 -28.63 29.81 62.79
CA PRO A 1187 -29.47 28.64 62.52
C PRO A 1187 -29.95 28.39 61.05
N ALA A 1188 -30.11 27.09 60.71
CA ALA A 1188 -31.31 26.42 60.13
C ALA A 1188 -31.95 26.83 58.75
N PRO A 1189 -32.72 25.91 58.10
CA PRO A 1189 -32.89 25.88 56.62
C PRO A 1189 -34.35 25.67 56.09
N VAL A 1190 -34.54 25.27 54.80
CA VAL A 1190 -35.51 24.26 54.24
C VAL A 1190 -36.18 24.59 52.87
N SER A 1191 -35.64 23.97 51.79
CA SER A 1191 -36.33 23.28 50.64
C SER A 1191 -37.22 23.95 49.55
N ARG A 1192 -37.32 23.18 48.43
CA ARG A 1192 -38.47 22.95 47.48
C ARG A 1192 -38.74 23.86 46.24
N ALA A 1193 -38.51 23.22 45.08
CA ALA A 1193 -39.45 22.98 43.96
C ALA A 1193 -39.90 24.13 43.00
N PRO A 1194 -40.41 23.82 41.77
CA PRO A 1194 -40.70 24.81 40.69
C PRO A 1194 -42.21 24.95 40.31
N LEU A 1195 -42.48 25.79 39.28
CA LEU A 1195 -43.79 26.07 38.62
C LEU A 1195 -44.77 26.94 39.45
N PRO A 1196 -45.84 27.56 38.87
CA PRO A 1196 -46.47 27.36 37.55
C PRO A 1196 -46.84 28.64 36.75
N TYR A 1197 -47.49 28.47 35.58
CA TYR A 1197 -48.77 29.07 35.11
C TYR A 1197 -48.91 28.72 33.59
N LEU A 1198 -49.76 27.82 33.09
CA LEU A 1198 -51.22 27.60 33.11
C LEU A 1198 -51.99 28.18 31.90
N THR A 1199 -52.40 27.28 30.99
CA THR A 1199 -53.73 27.23 30.32
C THR A 1199 -53.88 25.84 29.68
N ALA A 1200 -55.11 25.36 29.41
CA ALA A 1200 -55.36 23.92 29.21
C ALA A 1200 -56.57 23.57 28.30
N SER A 1201 -56.59 22.32 27.81
CA SER A 1201 -57.70 21.62 27.12
C SER A 1201 -57.98 22.13 25.67
N VAL A 1202 -58.59 21.37 24.73
CA VAL A 1202 -59.64 20.33 24.80
C VAL A 1202 -59.49 19.23 23.71
N LEU A 1203 -59.80 17.98 24.09
CA LEU A 1203 -60.25 16.78 23.31
C LEU A 1203 -60.09 16.68 21.77
N ARG A 1204 -59.45 15.59 21.27
CA ARG A 1204 -60.15 14.38 20.74
C ARG A 1204 -59.22 13.25 20.23
N ALA A 1205 -59.74 12.03 20.32
CA ALA A 1205 -59.41 10.83 19.53
C ALA A 1205 -60.72 10.40 18.79
N PRO A 1206 -60.82 9.33 17.94
CA PRO A 1206 -59.85 8.24 17.72
C PRO A 1206 -59.73 7.63 16.28
N SER A 1207 -58.67 6.82 16.08
CA SER A 1207 -58.65 5.52 15.33
C SER A 1207 -59.01 5.50 13.80
N PRO A 1208 -59.20 4.35 13.09
CA PRO A 1208 -58.19 3.95 12.07
C PRO A 1208 -58.65 3.32 10.72
N SER A 1209 -57.77 3.34 9.73
CA SER A 1209 -57.73 2.42 8.55
C SER A 1209 -56.28 2.35 8.04
N ARG A 1210 -55.68 1.20 7.69
CA ARG A 1210 -56.02 0.17 6.68
C ARG A 1210 -55.98 0.69 5.23
N LEU A 1211 -54.80 0.64 4.61
CA LEU A 1211 -54.40 -0.55 3.83
C LEU A 1211 -52.87 -0.72 3.88
#